data_AF-A0A7S1V0X9-F1
#
_entry.id   AF-A0A7S1V0X9-F1
#
_cell.length_a   1.000
_cell.length_b   1.000
_cell.length_c   1.000
_cell.angle_alpha   90.00
_cell.angle_beta   90.00
_cell.angle_gamma   90.00
#
_symmetry.space_group_name_H-M   'P 1'
#
loop_
_entity.id
_entity.type
_entity.pdbx_description
1 polymer ?
#
loop_
_entity_poly.entity_id
_entity_poly.type
_entity_poly.pdbx_seq_one_letter_code
_entity_poly.pdbx_strand_id
1 'polypeptide(L)'
;DEKPIMTPDILRRMFLSLGEHTLSANNELLDAMIDTLVSTNDGRVILDAETFCKALTHDLEAYDLNNPFKLSTNLHDSVGDTKPTFPAYEDAPQALKSILPGALRSSSRAEEQPAPQPKQGDSDDDDNEDMEAAAPVRGSSFIHELKFDFTAPFIDFVADTYRSRLLVVALWASFVISFFTYYSAITNFTESPRCTRFDFEANWIENASAFLCTVGWSILRWLYVIFVMSFYGLTYFGLCGLGNSAELKDPWIPLMGATAAALFTFIPPLLPGLDAPLSGYQEVLDSILRPVSFILGGTVVVLNLISAITLTLPVMSSSFKKWRMYLTPEAVRAETFIKQAAVVKLDRLVDNSLDMHVVKDEDNVIDTHLGQCLLNYSKIANTETERVGGFSWTWKRIWSNSILFEDGIWYSARLVSINVSQFVLAIFILLFGLAITIQATREYAPPISSFEDVLNQFFDTDSDSFAGNAVNLVREVSETVSDFLVNTTETVDFGCPNNINFQCESENALECLEGFGSADCLCILLDYTENNEQASNTVQEALLNCAGFEQFDVYNTSLVYLTLAAQESVESIYPSESYMIFFPLLFATLAAFLMALTIAFAVIPSMTTTTLKLRSGVLDLMHDPKHKAIRIAPDQCAFLQGAMFWGLLLSSGLAALFIWALVFFFVYQNTAAIAQRVVATLLGVVAVVLLHWLMVRSFRFITSKSFYRKRPLVANVVLLARECTFFALSVWFTVVRVTKILFTAILFMGRVDIPFLAPGIGEIERVGYKLDNHPYVFRMDILQHEAHRHPYIETFGVICLLKLRHGPNFITRAGSAWRLLLVLVLMPWLTRYRGAARPGIRDE
;
A
#
# COMPACT_ATOMS: atom_id res chain seq x y z
N ASP A 1 -65.95 12.56 2.52
CA ASP A 1 -65.83 13.92 1.95
C ASP A 1 -65.89 15.01 2.99
N GLU A 2 -66.67 14.88 4.07
CA GLU A 2 -66.51 15.77 5.23
C GLU A 2 -65.09 15.64 5.80
N LYS A 3 -64.34 16.75 5.79
CA LYS A 3 -63.01 16.85 6.41
C LYS A 3 -63.16 16.81 7.95
N PRO A 4 -62.24 16.16 8.69
CA PRO A 4 -62.36 16.07 10.14
C PRO A 4 -62.24 17.45 10.81
N ILE A 5 -63.18 17.75 11.70
CA ILE A 5 -63.10 18.88 12.63
C ILE A 5 -62.08 18.50 13.72
N MET A 6 -61.08 19.33 13.94
CA MET A 6 -60.03 19.04 14.92
C MET A 6 -60.48 19.37 16.33
N THR A 7 -60.26 18.45 17.28
CA THR A 7 -60.62 18.60 18.70
C THR A 7 -59.48 18.12 19.60
N PRO A 8 -59.44 18.53 20.89
CA PRO A 8 -58.37 18.13 21.81
C PRO A 8 -58.29 16.61 21.96
N ASP A 9 -59.44 15.92 21.90
CA ASP A 9 -59.51 14.45 21.98
C ASP A 9 -58.92 13.75 20.76
N ILE A 10 -58.99 14.34 19.57
CA ILE A 10 -58.35 13.80 18.36
C ILE A 10 -56.83 13.98 18.45
N LEU A 11 -56.35 15.16 18.87
CA LEU A 11 -54.92 15.36 19.15
C LEU A 11 -54.41 14.41 20.24
N ARG A 12 -55.17 14.22 21.32
CA ARG A 12 -54.84 13.26 22.40
C ARG A 12 -54.70 11.84 21.85
N ARG A 13 -55.65 11.39 21.01
CA ARG A 13 -55.59 10.07 20.36
C ARG A 13 -54.37 9.93 19.43
N MET A 14 -54.06 10.96 18.64
CA MET A 14 -52.87 10.96 17.79
C MET A 14 -51.58 10.83 18.63
N PHE A 15 -51.40 11.63 19.67
CA PHE A 15 -50.22 11.51 20.54
C PHE A 15 -50.14 10.17 21.26
N LEU A 16 -51.27 9.61 21.73
CA LEU A 16 -51.29 8.27 22.32
C LEU A 16 -50.90 7.18 21.30
N SER A 17 -51.38 7.25 20.06
CA SER A 17 -50.99 6.30 19.00
C SER A 17 -49.51 6.38 18.60
N LEU A 18 -48.81 7.44 19.03
CA LEU A 18 -47.39 7.70 18.77
C LEU A 18 -46.53 7.60 20.04
N GLY A 19 -47.10 7.15 21.17
CA GLY A 19 -46.40 6.96 22.45
C GLY A 19 -46.13 8.24 23.27
N GLU A 20 -46.72 9.38 22.92
CA GLU A 20 -46.48 10.68 23.57
C GLU A 20 -47.49 10.98 24.69
N HIS A 21 -47.61 10.04 25.64
CA HIS A 21 -48.55 10.10 26.77
C HIS A 21 -48.52 11.45 27.52
N THR A 22 -47.32 11.99 27.81
CA THR A 22 -47.13 13.25 28.55
C THR A 22 -47.55 14.51 27.79
N LEU A 23 -47.58 14.48 26.44
CA LEU A 23 -48.14 15.57 25.64
C LEU A 23 -49.66 15.42 25.51
N SER A 24 -50.14 14.19 25.36
CA SER A 24 -51.57 13.85 25.28
C SER A 24 -52.36 14.25 26.55
N ALA A 25 -51.68 14.32 27.70
CA ALA A 25 -52.26 14.72 28.98
C ALA A 25 -52.33 16.25 29.20
N ASN A 26 -51.68 17.07 28.37
CA ASN A 26 -51.57 18.51 28.60
C ASN A 26 -52.64 19.28 27.81
N ASN A 27 -53.81 19.51 28.41
CA ASN A 27 -54.94 20.17 27.73
C ASN A 27 -54.58 21.58 27.22
N GLU A 28 -53.88 22.40 28.00
CA GLU A 28 -53.42 23.75 27.59
C GLU A 28 -52.63 23.73 26.27
N LEU A 29 -51.81 22.69 26.06
CA LEU A 29 -51.08 22.48 24.82
C LEU A 29 -51.99 22.02 23.68
N LEU A 30 -52.95 21.12 23.93
CA LEU A 30 -53.89 20.64 22.92
C LEU A 30 -54.81 21.77 22.42
N ASP A 31 -55.26 22.63 23.33
CA ASP A 31 -56.08 23.80 23.02
C ASP A 31 -55.24 24.83 22.23
N ALA A 32 -54.03 25.17 22.70
CA ALA A 32 -53.11 26.06 21.97
C ALA A 32 -52.68 25.51 20.59
N MET A 33 -52.66 24.18 20.41
CA MET A 33 -52.44 23.56 19.09
C MET A 33 -53.63 23.78 18.15
N ILE A 34 -54.86 23.81 18.66
CA ILE A 34 -56.07 24.09 17.88
C ILE A 34 -56.14 25.58 17.53
N ASP A 35 -55.76 26.47 18.46
CA ASP A 35 -55.68 27.91 18.19
C ASP A 35 -54.77 28.23 16.99
N THR A 36 -53.63 27.54 16.83
CA THR A 36 -52.73 27.73 15.67
C THR A 36 -53.35 27.33 14.31
N LEU A 37 -54.40 26.50 14.29
CA LEU A 37 -55.13 26.15 13.08
C LEU A 37 -56.19 27.20 12.69
N VAL A 38 -56.61 28.08 13.61
CA VAL A 38 -57.69 29.05 13.35
C VAL A 38 -57.24 30.07 12.30
N SER A 39 -57.92 30.08 11.14
CA SER A 39 -57.64 31.00 10.01
C SER A 39 -58.84 31.85 9.59
N THR A 40 -60.07 31.49 10.00
CA THR A 40 -61.32 32.14 9.55
C THR A 40 -62.31 32.32 10.71
N ASN A 41 -63.24 33.27 10.54
CA ASN A 41 -64.18 33.71 11.59
C ASN A 41 -65.27 32.68 11.96
N ASP A 42 -65.40 31.57 11.23
CA ASP A 42 -66.53 30.63 11.36
C ASP A 42 -66.40 29.65 12.55
N GLY A 43 -65.29 29.71 13.31
CA GLY A 43 -65.08 28.94 14.54
C GLY A 43 -64.91 27.42 14.36
N ARG A 44 -65.05 26.90 13.14
CA ARG A 44 -64.85 25.48 12.81
C ARG A 44 -63.42 25.24 12.36
N VAL A 45 -62.62 24.66 13.26
CA VAL A 45 -61.26 24.21 12.93
C VAL A 45 -61.32 22.90 12.16
N ILE A 46 -61.10 22.96 10.85
CA ILE A 46 -60.99 21.79 9.98
C ILE A 46 -59.50 21.47 9.81
N LEU A 47 -59.10 20.20 9.92
CA LEU A 47 -57.73 19.80 9.59
C LEU A 47 -57.64 19.42 8.10
N ASP A 48 -56.87 20.20 7.35
CA ASP A 48 -56.49 19.95 5.96
C ASP A 48 -55.07 20.45 5.67
N ALA A 49 -54.59 20.30 4.43
CA ALA A 49 -53.22 20.65 4.07
C ALA A 49 -52.87 22.14 4.31
N GLU A 50 -53.80 23.07 4.10
CA GLU A 50 -53.54 24.50 4.27
C GLU A 50 -53.46 24.87 5.76
N THR A 51 -54.45 24.45 6.54
CA THR A 51 -54.48 24.66 8.00
C THR A 51 -53.34 23.95 8.71
N PHE A 52 -53.01 22.71 8.34
CA PHE A 52 -51.89 21.96 8.90
C PHE A 52 -50.54 22.60 8.56
N CYS A 53 -50.33 23.04 7.31
CA CYS A 53 -49.15 23.83 6.94
C CYS A 53 -49.06 25.13 7.76
N LYS A 54 -50.18 25.84 7.97
CA LYS A 54 -50.22 27.01 8.86
C LYS A 54 -49.78 26.65 10.28
N ALA A 55 -50.33 25.60 10.89
CA ALA A 55 -49.97 25.20 12.26
C ALA A 55 -48.50 24.74 12.41
N LEU A 56 -47.87 24.25 11.34
CA LEU A 56 -46.44 23.92 11.31
C LEU A 56 -45.52 25.16 11.19
N THR A 57 -46.01 26.27 10.61
CA THR A 57 -45.22 27.48 10.31
C THR A 57 -45.60 28.74 11.11
N HIS A 58 -46.73 28.73 11.83
CA HIS A 58 -47.26 29.87 12.59
C HIS A 58 -46.27 30.50 13.58
N ASP A 59 -45.35 29.71 14.14
CA ASP A 59 -44.30 30.20 15.05
C ASP A 59 -42.90 30.27 14.40
N LEU A 60 -42.86 30.22 13.07
CA LEU A 60 -41.67 30.36 12.22
C LEU A 60 -41.74 31.56 11.27
N GLU A 61 -42.76 32.42 11.34
CA GLU A 61 -42.87 33.62 10.49
C GLU A 61 -41.67 34.59 10.64
N ALA A 62 -40.93 34.50 11.74
CA ALA A 62 -39.68 35.23 11.97
C ALA A 62 -38.43 34.57 11.34
N TYR A 63 -38.53 33.35 10.80
CA TYR A 63 -37.49 32.70 10.02
C TYR A 63 -37.69 33.02 8.54
N ASP A 64 -36.81 33.84 7.97
CA ASP A 64 -36.79 34.07 6.53
C ASP A 64 -36.32 32.80 5.81
N LEU A 65 -37.23 32.15 5.09
CA LEU A 65 -36.99 30.92 4.30
C LEU A 65 -35.87 31.08 3.25
N ASN A 66 -35.48 32.30 2.90
CA ASN A 66 -34.37 32.57 1.99
C ASN A 66 -33.00 32.50 2.68
N ASN A 67 -32.92 32.49 4.01
CA ASN A 67 -31.65 32.49 4.77
C ASN A 67 -30.67 31.35 4.40
N PRO A 68 -31.11 30.11 4.08
CA PRO A 68 -30.21 29.10 3.53
C PRO A 68 -29.61 29.48 2.17
N PHE A 69 -30.38 30.18 1.34
CA PHE A 69 -29.99 30.56 -0.02
C PHE A 69 -29.19 31.88 -0.07
N LYS A 70 -29.29 32.72 0.96
CA LYS A 70 -28.47 33.94 1.13
C LYS A 70 -27.00 33.60 1.37
N LEU A 71 -26.11 34.43 0.82
CA LEU A 71 -24.66 34.40 1.08
C LEU A 71 -24.32 35.05 2.43
N SER A 72 -24.85 34.50 3.51
CA SER A 72 -24.80 35.04 4.86
C SER A 72 -24.17 34.07 5.86
N THR A 73 -23.63 34.59 6.96
CA THR A 73 -23.29 33.77 8.14
C THR A 73 -24.54 33.43 8.95
N ASN A 74 -24.46 32.42 9.81
CA ASN A 74 -25.48 32.08 10.81
C ASN A 74 -25.76 33.26 11.77
N LEU A 75 -24.73 34.05 12.05
CA LEU A 75 -24.83 35.26 12.88
C LEU A 75 -25.59 36.38 12.16
N HIS A 76 -25.35 36.55 10.85
CA HIS A 76 -26.03 37.56 10.04
C HIS A 76 -27.53 37.26 9.88
N ASP A 77 -27.89 35.99 9.66
CA ASP A 77 -29.30 35.57 9.55
C ASP A 77 -30.06 35.77 10.87
N SER A 78 -29.40 35.47 11.99
CA SER A 78 -30.04 35.56 13.31
C SER A 78 -30.11 36.99 13.86
N VAL A 79 -29.15 37.87 13.54
CA VAL A 79 -29.10 39.26 14.06
C VAL A 79 -29.65 40.30 13.08
N GLY A 80 -29.46 40.13 11.77
CA GLY A 80 -29.97 41.00 10.70
C GLY A 80 -29.24 42.35 10.52
N ASP A 81 -29.47 42.99 9.36
CA ASP A 81 -28.85 44.26 8.94
C ASP A 81 -29.27 45.51 9.72
N THR A 82 -30.31 45.40 10.56
CA THR A 82 -30.72 46.49 11.44
C THR A 82 -29.56 46.86 12.37
N LYS A 83 -28.92 48.02 12.14
CA LYS A 83 -28.06 48.70 13.13
C LYS A 83 -28.74 48.50 14.50
N PRO A 84 -28.08 47.88 15.48
CA PRO A 84 -28.79 47.43 16.66
C PRO A 84 -29.18 48.64 17.52
N THR A 85 -30.38 49.14 17.28
CA THR A 85 -31.20 49.83 18.27
C THR A 85 -31.60 48.80 19.32
N PHE A 86 -30.61 48.32 20.08
CA PHE A 86 -30.86 47.89 21.44
C PHE A 86 -31.54 49.10 22.11
N PRO A 87 -32.81 49.00 22.57
CA PRO A 87 -33.31 50.00 23.51
C PRO A 87 -32.34 50.02 24.69
N ALA A 88 -31.99 51.20 25.19
CA ALA A 88 -30.91 51.39 26.16
C ALA A 88 -31.00 50.36 27.28
N TYR A 89 -30.03 49.45 27.35
CA TYR A 89 -30.23 48.11 27.91
C TYR A 89 -30.04 48.07 29.44
N GLU A 90 -30.53 49.09 30.13
CA GLU A 90 -30.36 49.31 31.57
C GLU A 90 -31.20 48.33 32.42
N ASP A 91 -32.35 47.87 31.91
CA ASP A 91 -33.25 46.94 32.61
C ASP A 91 -32.92 45.45 32.44
N ALA A 92 -32.14 45.08 31.43
CA ALA A 92 -31.84 43.70 31.10
C ALA A 92 -31.17 42.87 32.23
N PRO A 93 -30.34 43.44 33.12
CA PRO A 93 -29.84 42.75 34.32
C PRO A 93 -30.95 42.30 35.29
N GLN A 94 -32.18 42.82 35.18
CA GLN A 94 -33.35 42.36 35.93
C GLN A 94 -34.08 41.23 35.19
N ALA A 95 -34.31 41.37 33.87
CA ALA A 95 -34.95 40.33 33.05
C ALA A 95 -34.15 39.01 33.04
N LEU A 96 -32.81 39.08 32.96
CA LEU A 96 -31.99 37.87 33.03
C LEU A 96 -32.00 37.23 34.44
N LYS A 97 -32.23 38.03 35.50
CA LYS A 97 -32.38 37.52 36.88
C LYS A 97 -33.75 36.91 37.16
N SER A 98 -34.82 37.39 36.53
CA SER A 98 -36.17 36.81 36.68
C SER A 98 -36.38 35.52 35.87
N ILE A 99 -35.56 35.29 34.83
CA ILE A 99 -35.56 34.05 34.04
C ILE A 99 -34.66 32.95 34.65
N LEU A 100 -33.68 33.31 35.48
CA LEU A 100 -32.73 32.37 36.14
C LEU A 100 -32.87 32.14 37.68
N PRO A 101 -34.01 32.37 38.38
CA PRO A 101 -34.12 32.12 39.82
C PRO A 101 -34.29 30.62 40.15
N GLY A 102 -33.30 29.80 39.80
CA GLY A 102 -33.27 28.37 40.17
C GLY A 102 -32.04 27.59 39.68
N ALA A 103 -31.64 27.76 38.42
CA ALA A 103 -30.72 26.82 37.74
C ALA A 103 -29.24 26.85 38.19
N LEU A 104 -28.82 27.79 39.04
CA LEU A 104 -27.40 28.02 39.40
C LEU A 104 -27.09 27.88 40.90
N ARG A 105 -27.92 27.18 41.68
CA ARG A 105 -27.73 27.10 43.16
C ARG A 105 -27.70 25.71 43.81
N SER A 106 -27.41 24.65 43.04
CA SER A 106 -27.12 23.31 43.60
C SER A 106 -26.34 22.39 42.64
N SER A 107 -25.05 22.68 42.42
CA SER A 107 -24.11 21.75 41.75
C SER A 107 -22.67 21.89 42.26
N SER A 108 -22.52 22.01 43.58
CA SER A 108 -21.20 22.13 44.25
C SER A 108 -21.01 21.11 45.37
N ARG A 109 -21.71 19.96 45.29
CA ARG A 109 -21.34 18.72 45.99
C ARG A 109 -22.04 17.51 45.36
N ALA A 110 -21.25 16.66 44.71
CA ALA A 110 -21.57 15.26 44.46
C ALA A 110 -20.30 14.49 44.84
N GLU A 111 -20.35 13.80 45.98
CA GLU A 111 -19.24 12.97 46.44
C GLU A 111 -19.21 11.68 45.61
N GLU A 112 -18.00 11.20 45.26
CA GLU A 112 -17.84 9.95 44.54
C GLU A 112 -18.29 8.77 45.42
N GLN A 113 -19.46 8.22 45.14
CA GLN A 113 -19.83 6.88 45.56
C GLN A 113 -19.51 5.88 44.43
N PRO A 114 -18.92 4.71 44.75
CA PRO A 114 -18.50 3.74 43.74
C PRO A 114 -19.70 3.09 43.06
N ALA A 115 -19.58 2.86 41.75
CA ALA A 115 -20.65 2.27 40.94
C ALA A 115 -20.95 0.82 41.38
N PRO A 116 -22.24 0.42 41.45
CA PRO A 116 -22.60 -0.98 41.67
C PRO A 116 -22.24 -1.83 40.45
N GLN A 117 -21.83 -3.07 40.69
CA GLN A 117 -21.54 -4.04 39.63
C GLN A 117 -22.83 -4.44 38.88
N PRO A 118 -22.78 -4.67 37.55
CA PRO A 118 -23.93 -5.17 36.82
C PRO A 118 -24.26 -6.59 37.28
N LYS A 119 -25.51 -6.82 37.71
CA LYS A 119 -26.04 -8.16 37.88
C LYS A 119 -26.18 -8.80 36.50
N GLN A 120 -25.68 -10.02 36.33
CA GLN A 120 -26.32 -10.94 35.38
C GLN A 120 -27.71 -11.25 35.93
N GLY A 121 -28.70 -11.15 35.05
CA GLY A 121 -30.08 -11.58 35.28
C GLY A 121 -30.53 -12.30 34.02
N ASP A 122 -31.13 -13.46 34.21
CA ASP A 122 -31.54 -14.35 33.13
C ASP A 122 -32.79 -13.83 32.40
N SER A 123 -33.01 -14.32 31.19
CA SER A 123 -34.26 -14.16 30.45
C SER A 123 -34.51 -15.41 29.63
N ASP A 124 -35.14 -16.39 30.28
CA ASP A 124 -35.88 -17.46 29.59
C ASP A 124 -37.12 -16.86 28.90
N ASP A 125 -37.59 -17.53 27.83
CA ASP A 125 -38.92 -17.39 27.20
C ASP A 125 -39.27 -15.98 26.64
N ASP A 126 -40.17 -15.76 25.67
CA ASP A 126 -40.90 -16.57 24.68
C ASP A 126 -40.80 -15.76 23.34
N ASP A 127 -41.30 -16.11 22.14
CA ASP A 127 -42.53 -16.83 21.78
C ASP A 127 -42.47 -17.29 20.29
N ASN A 128 -43.59 -17.84 19.80
CA ASN A 128 -43.89 -18.28 18.42
C ASN A 128 -43.75 -17.14 17.37
N GLU A 129 -43.45 -17.42 16.09
CA GLU A 129 -44.41 -17.71 14.99
C GLU A 129 -43.60 -18.00 13.69
N ASP A 130 -44.03 -18.75 12.66
CA ASP A 130 -45.23 -19.59 12.47
C ASP A 130 -44.92 -20.77 11.50
N MET A 131 -45.82 -21.75 11.36
CA MET A 131 -45.56 -23.06 10.76
C MET A 131 -46.22 -23.27 9.38
N GLU A 132 -45.47 -23.01 8.29
CA GLU A 132 -45.95 -23.31 6.92
C GLU A 132 -46.01 -24.83 6.63
N ALA A 133 -47.12 -25.28 6.03
CA ALA A 133 -47.50 -26.69 5.99
C ALA A 133 -46.80 -27.53 4.91
N ALA A 134 -45.65 -28.13 5.24
CA ALA A 134 -45.00 -29.16 4.41
C ALA A 134 -45.73 -30.52 4.49
N ALA A 135 -45.94 -31.16 3.32
CA ALA A 135 -46.71 -32.40 3.18
C ALA A 135 -46.07 -33.63 3.88
N PRO A 136 -46.86 -34.65 4.27
CA PRO A 136 -46.36 -35.83 5.00
C PRO A 136 -45.49 -36.74 4.14
N VAL A 137 -44.18 -36.46 4.11
CA VAL A 137 -43.18 -37.32 3.48
C VAL A 137 -43.05 -38.61 4.28
N ARG A 138 -43.44 -39.75 3.66
CA ARG A 138 -43.31 -41.08 4.26
C ARG A 138 -41.87 -41.35 4.70
N GLY A 139 -41.71 -41.77 5.95
CA GLY A 139 -40.42 -42.17 6.48
C GLY A 139 -39.80 -43.32 5.68
N SER A 140 -38.58 -43.11 5.20
CA SER A 140 -37.64 -44.17 4.84
C SER A 140 -36.32 -43.88 5.53
N SER A 141 -35.83 -44.84 6.32
CA SER A 141 -34.70 -44.63 7.23
C SER A 141 -33.35 -44.73 6.50
N PHE A 142 -33.04 -43.75 5.65
CA PHE A 142 -31.72 -43.58 5.07
C PHE A 142 -30.72 -43.04 6.11
N ILE A 143 -30.38 -43.90 7.07
CA ILE A 143 -29.13 -43.78 7.83
C ILE A 143 -28.01 -44.08 6.83
N HIS A 144 -27.49 -43.04 6.18
CA HIS A 144 -26.30 -43.17 5.35
C HIS A 144 -25.12 -43.59 6.22
N GLU A 145 -24.49 -44.69 5.86
CA GLU A 145 -23.31 -45.24 6.52
C GLU A 145 -22.19 -44.18 6.56
N LEU A 146 -21.73 -43.84 7.76
CA LEU A 146 -20.73 -42.79 7.99
C LEU A 146 -19.37 -43.25 7.47
N LYS A 147 -19.07 -42.89 6.22
CA LYS A 147 -17.79 -43.20 5.57
C LYS A 147 -16.66 -42.34 6.13
N PHE A 148 -15.85 -42.94 6.99
CA PHE A 148 -14.59 -42.36 7.48
C PHE A 148 -13.56 -42.31 6.35
N ASP A 149 -13.26 -41.11 5.84
CA ASP A 149 -12.18 -40.88 4.87
C ASP A 149 -10.92 -40.35 5.56
N PHE A 150 -9.80 -41.05 5.39
CA PHE A 150 -8.51 -40.67 5.97
C PHE A 150 -8.01 -39.32 5.42
N THR A 151 -7.58 -38.43 6.31
CA THR A 151 -7.18 -37.06 5.98
C THR A 151 -5.67 -36.84 5.92
N ALA A 152 -4.86 -37.72 6.51
CA ALA A 152 -3.45 -37.49 6.86
C ALA A 152 -3.26 -36.20 7.70
N PRO A 153 -3.74 -36.16 8.97
CA PRO A 153 -3.76 -34.94 9.79
C PRO A 153 -2.37 -34.41 10.19
N PHE A 154 -1.32 -35.23 10.04
CA PHE A 154 0.08 -34.85 10.30
C PHE A 154 0.70 -33.98 9.19
N ILE A 155 0.02 -33.82 8.05
CA ILE A 155 0.36 -32.87 6.97
C ILE A 155 -0.80 -31.89 6.67
N ASP A 156 -1.79 -31.79 7.57
CA ASP A 156 -2.94 -30.89 7.39
C ASP A 156 -2.72 -29.54 8.09
N PHE A 157 -1.89 -28.70 7.49
CA PHE A 157 -1.62 -27.35 8.00
C PHE A 157 -2.85 -26.41 7.91
N VAL A 158 -3.89 -26.78 7.16
CA VAL A 158 -5.12 -25.98 7.00
C VAL A 158 -6.13 -26.24 8.11
N ALA A 159 -6.22 -27.48 8.60
CA ALA A 159 -7.06 -27.83 9.75
C ALA A 159 -6.38 -27.51 11.10
N ASP A 160 -5.10 -27.10 11.12
CA ASP A 160 -4.29 -26.86 12.33
C ASP A 160 -4.31 -28.07 13.30
N THR A 161 -4.48 -29.28 12.76
CA THR A 161 -4.65 -30.53 13.53
C THR A 161 -3.36 -31.03 14.15
N TYR A 162 -2.37 -30.16 14.42
CA TYR A 162 -1.04 -30.55 14.85
C TYR A 162 -0.72 -30.23 16.32
N ARG A 163 -0.02 -31.16 16.97
CA ARG A 163 0.18 -31.21 18.43
C ARG A 163 1.22 -30.23 18.94
N SER A 164 2.25 -29.96 18.14
CA SER A 164 3.34 -29.04 18.44
C SER A 164 3.63 -28.13 17.24
N ARG A 165 3.33 -26.84 17.41
CA ARG A 165 3.68 -25.79 16.44
C ARG A 165 5.19 -25.62 16.30
N LEU A 166 5.93 -25.80 17.39
CA LEU A 166 7.40 -25.70 17.41
C LEU A 166 8.05 -26.81 16.57
N LEU A 167 7.47 -28.02 16.58
CA LEU A 167 7.90 -29.12 15.69
C LEU A 167 7.65 -28.80 14.21
N VAL A 168 6.51 -28.19 13.85
CA VAL A 168 6.26 -27.73 12.46
C VAL A 168 7.31 -26.70 12.02
N VAL A 169 7.64 -25.72 12.88
CA VAL A 169 8.68 -24.72 12.58
C VAL A 169 10.06 -25.36 12.41
N ALA A 170 10.44 -26.31 13.27
CA ALA A 170 11.72 -27.01 13.15
C ALA A 170 11.79 -27.89 11.88
N LEU A 171 10.68 -28.54 11.50
CA LEU A 171 10.57 -29.29 10.25
C LEU A 171 10.78 -28.39 9.03
N TRP A 172 10.15 -27.20 9.00
CA TRP A 172 10.36 -26.23 7.93
C TRP A 172 11.79 -25.68 7.90
N ALA A 173 12.38 -25.36 9.06
CA ALA A 173 13.75 -24.88 9.13
C ALA A 173 14.76 -25.95 8.64
N SER A 174 14.62 -27.19 9.12
CA SER A 174 15.51 -28.29 8.72
C SER A 174 15.35 -28.67 7.25
N PHE A 175 14.11 -28.72 6.72
CA PHE A 175 13.85 -28.94 5.29
C PHE A 175 14.53 -27.90 4.40
N VAL A 176 14.43 -26.61 4.75
CA VAL A 176 14.99 -25.51 3.95
C VAL A 176 16.51 -25.56 3.95
N ILE A 177 17.14 -25.71 5.11
CA ILE A 177 18.60 -25.74 5.21
C ILE A 177 19.17 -27.02 4.58
N SER A 178 18.55 -28.19 4.80
CA SER A 178 18.99 -29.42 4.13
C SER A 178 18.82 -29.34 2.61
N PHE A 179 17.70 -28.79 2.12
CA PHE A 179 17.52 -28.55 0.68
C PHE A 179 18.64 -27.68 0.12
N PHE A 180 18.93 -26.51 0.71
CA PHE A 180 19.99 -25.63 0.21
C PHE A 180 21.40 -26.22 0.35
N THR A 181 21.67 -27.03 1.38
CA THR A 181 22.96 -27.75 1.55
C THR A 181 23.20 -28.71 0.39
N TYR A 182 22.17 -29.44 -0.05
CA TYR A 182 22.30 -30.43 -1.14
C TYR A 182 21.97 -29.86 -2.53
N TYR A 183 21.37 -28.67 -2.61
CA TYR A 183 20.99 -28.01 -3.86
C TYR A 183 22.19 -27.63 -4.74
N SER A 184 23.33 -27.27 -4.13
CA SER A 184 24.58 -26.99 -4.85
C SER A 184 25.01 -28.17 -5.73
N ALA A 185 25.15 -29.37 -5.13
CA ALA A 185 25.47 -30.60 -5.83
C ALA A 185 24.42 -30.97 -6.90
N ILE A 186 23.14 -30.71 -6.65
CA ILE A 186 22.05 -30.89 -7.62
C ILE A 186 22.17 -29.91 -8.80
N THR A 187 22.60 -28.65 -8.57
CA THR A 187 22.75 -27.65 -9.65
C THR A 187 23.93 -27.88 -10.57
N ASN A 188 24.94 -28.64 -10.17
CA ASN A 188 26.05 -29.02 -11.05
C ASN A 188 25.57 -29.91 -12.22
N PHE A 189 24.41 -30.57 -12.06
CA PHE A 189 23.71 -31.26 -13.16
C PHE A 189 23.02 -30.31 -14.16
N THR A 190 23.11 -29.00 -13.94
CA THR A 190 22.53 -27.93 -14.78
C THR A 190 23.58 -26.92 -15.25
N GLU A 191 24.76 -27.41 -15.66
CA GLU A 191 25.59 -26.64 -16.58
C GLU A 191 24.78 -26.24 -17.82
N SER A 192 25.01 -25.03 -18.33
CA SER A 192 24.26 -24.55 -19.49
C SER A 192 24.63 -25.37 -20.72
N PRO A 193 23.68 -25.91 -21.50
CA PRO A 193 23.96 -26.18 -22.91
C PRO A 193 24.45 -24.88 -23.53
N ARG A 194 25.34 -24.98 -24.54
CA ARG A 194 26.03 -23.84 -25.15
C ARG A 194 25.05 -22.97 -25.96
N CYS A 195 24.19 -22.21 -25.29
CA CYS A 195 23.58 -21.02 -25.86
C CYS A 195 24.70 -20.13 -26.40
N THR A 196 24.47 -19.51 -27.55
CA THR A 196 25.37 -18.49 -28.08
C THR A 196 25.60 -17.41 -27.02
N ARG A 197 26.85 -16.99 -26.84
CA ARG A 197 27.15 -15.82 -26.01
C ARG A 197 26.36 -14.65 -26.60
N PHE A 198 25.74 -13.83 -25.75
CA PHE A 198 25.24 -12.54 -26.22
C PHE A 198 26.45 -11.73 -26.66
N ASP A 199 26.42 -11.33 -27.92
CA ASP A 199 27.31 -10.34 -28.49
C ASP A 199 26.92 -8.97 -27.91
N PHE A 200 27.91 -8.13 -27.60
CA PHE A 200 27.67 -6.82 -26.98
C PHE A 200 27.45 -5.71 -28.00
N GLU A 201 27.94 -5.89 -29.24
CA GLU A 201 27.76 -4.94 -30.34
C GLU A 201 26.46 -5.22 -31.12
N ALA A 202 26.06 -6.50 -31.19
CA ALA A 202 24.92 -6.91 -32.01
C ALA A 202 23.55 -6.43 -31.48
N ASN A 203 22.70 -6.01 -32.41
CA ASN A 203 21.37 -5.47 -32.13
C ASN A 203 20.43 -6.53 -31.52
N TRP A 204 19.33 -6.06 -30.91
CA TRP A 204 18.28 -6.92 -30.33
C TRP A 204 17.72 -7.98 -31.29
N ILE A 205 17.77 -7.75 -32.60
CA ILE A 205 17.31 -8.69 -33.64
C ILE A 205 18.31 -9.84 -33.84
N GLU A 206 19.62 -9.54 -33.79
CA GLU A 206 20.70 -10.51 -33.95
C GLU A 206 20.86 -11.36 -32.67
N ASN A 207 20.83 -10.69 -31.52
CA ASN A 207 20.82 -11.31 -30.20
C ASN A 207 19.52 -12.10 -29.87
N ALA A 208 18.49 -12.04 -30.72
CA ALA A 208 17.21 -12.73 -30.48
C ALA A 208 17.36 -14.25 -30.30
N SER A 209 18.35 -14.87 -30.95
CA SER A 209 18.65 -16.31 -30.81
C SER A 209 19.19 -16.66 -29.41
N ALA A 210 20.20 -15.92 -28.93
CA ALA A 210 20.76 -16.05 -27.59
C ALA A 210 19.71 -15.74 -26.50
N PHE A 211 18.89 -14.72 -26.73
CA PHE A 211 17.77 -14.34 -25.87
C PHE A 211 16.75 -15.48 -25.72
N LEU A 212 16.25 -16.05 -26.83
CA LEU A 212 15.28 -17.16 -26.79
C LEU A 212 15.88 -18.43 -26.17
N CYS A 213 17.15 -18.74 -26.43
CA CYS A 213 17.87 -19.83 -25.77
C CYS A 213 17.91 -19.63 -24.25
N THR A 214 18.22 -18.41 -23.80
CA THR A 214 18.28 -18.04 -22.38
C THR A 214 16.90 -18.09 -21.69
N VAL A 215 15.83 -17.65 -22.38
CA VAL A 215 14.44 -17.82 -21.88
C VAL A 215 14.10 -19.30 -21.72
N GLY A 216 14.35 -20.12 -22.74
CA GLY A 216 14.07 -21.57 -22.70
C GLY A 216 14.84 -22.30 -21.60
N TRP A 217 16.12 -21.96 -21.43
CA TRP A 217 16.96 -22.52 -20.36
C TRP A 217 16.48 -22.08 -18.97
N SER A 218 16.11 -20.81 -18.79
CA SER A 218 15.50 -20.32 -17.55
C SER A 218 14.22 -21.10 -17.19
N ILE A 219 13.33 -21.35 -18.17
CA ILE A 219 12.11 -22.16 -17.97
C ILE A 219 12.44 -23.58 -17.49
N LEU A 220 13.34 -24.27 -18.20
CA LEU A 220 13.73 -25.65 -17.86
C LEU A 220 14.36 -25.73 -16.47
N ARG A 221 15.28 -24.81 -16.14
CA ARG A 221 15.94 -24.73 -14.85
C ARG A 221 14.93 -24.52 -13.71
N TRP A 222 14.04 -23.53 -13.82
CA TRP A 222 13.05 -23.25 -12.78
C TRP A 222 11.99 -24.37 -12.63
N LEU A 223 11.63 -25.07 -13.71
CA LEU A 223 10.77 -26.26 -13.61
C LEU A 223 11.46 -27.42 -12.87
N TYR A 224 12.76 -27.66 -13.14
CA TYR A 224 13.54 -28.67 -12.43
C TYR A 224 13.64 -28.36 -10.93
N VAL A 225 13.96 -27.11 -10.56
CA VAL A 225 13.99 -26.65 -9.16
C VAL A 225 12.66 -26.90 -8.46
N ILE A 226 11.54 -26.52 -9.08
CA ILE A 226 10.19 -26.72 -8.52
C ILE A 226 9.87 -28.21 -8.35
N PHE A 227 10.20 -29.05 -9.34
CA PHE A 227 9.95 -30.48 -9.28
C PHE A 227 10.73 -31.16 -8.14
N VAL A 228 12.05 -30.94 -8.09
CA VAL A 228 12.93 -31.54 -7.07
C VAL A 228 12.54 -31.06 -5.67
N MET A 229 12.29 -29.76 -5.48
CA MET A 229 11.89 -29.21 -4.18
C MET A 229 10.52 -29.74 -3.71
N SER A 230 9.57 -29.93 -4.63
CA SER A 230 8.26 -30.51 -4.31
C SER A 230 8.35 -31.98 -3.91
N PHE A 231 9.17 -32.76 -4.63
CA PHE A 231 9.36 -34.19 -4.33
C PHE A 231 10.13 -34.41 -3.01
N TYR A 232 11.23 -33.67 -2.81
CA TYR A 232 11.99 -33.70 -1.56
C TYR A 232 11.13 -33.26 -0.37
N GLY A 233 10.37 -32.17 -0.50
CA GLY A 233 9.48 -31.70 0.55
C GLY A 233 8.35 -32.68 0.89
N LEU A 234 7.68 -33.24 -0.12
CA LEU A 234 6.66 -34.28 0.08
C LEU A 234 7.17 -35.45 0.92
N THR A 235 8.36 -35.96 0.59
CA THR A 235 8.97 -37.10 1.30
C THR A 235 9.47 -36.72 2.69
N TYR A 236 10.07 -35.54 2.85
CA TYR A 236 10.56 -35.04 4.13
C TYR A 236 9.42 -34.78 5.11
N PHE A 237 8.46 -33.90 4.80
CA PHE A 237 7.36 -33.58 5.73
C PHE A 237 6.42 -34.76 5.96
N GLY A 238 6.16 -35.58 4.93
CA GLY A 238 5.29 -36.75 5.03
C GLY A 238 5.80 -37.83 5.99
N LEU A 239 7.13 -37.94 6.16
CA LEU A 239 7.74 -38.93 7.06
C LEU A 239 8.17 -38.31 8.39
N CYS A 240 8.81 -37.14 8.39
CA CYS A 240 9.33 -36.48 9.58
C CYS A 240 8.23 -35.81 10.44
N GLY A 241 7.07 -35.51 9.85
CA GLY A 241 5.89 -34.97 10.55
C GLY A 241 5.05 -36.01 11.28
N LEU A 242 5.32 -37.32 11.10
CA LEU A 242 4.55 -38.40 11.73
C LEU A 242 4.47 -38.24 13.25
N GLY A 243 3.26 -38.35 13.79
CA GLY A 243 2.99 -38.23 15.22
C GLY A 243 2.64 -36.82 15.70
N ASN A 244 2.90 -35.78 14.90
CA ASN A 244 2.59 -34.41 15.27
C ASN A 244 1.09 -34.06 15.14
N SER A 245 0.14 -34.95 15.47
CA SER A 245 -1.30 -34.67 15.37
C SER A 245 -1.97 -34.48 16.74
N ALA A 246 -2.89 -33.52 16.86
CA ALA A 246 -3.55 -33.16 18.12
C ALA A 246 -4.55 -34.23 18.61
N GLU A 247 -5.15 -34.99 17.70
CA GLU A 247 -6.00 -36.15 18.01
C GLU A 247 -5.19 -37.37 18.51
N LEU A 248 -3.87 -37.31 18.34
CA LEU A 248 -2.96 -38.45 18.45
C LEU A 248 -2.50 -38.63 19.90
N LYS A 249 -3.23 -39.50 20.59
CA LYS A 249 -2.98 -39.92 21.98
C LYS A 249 -1.75 -40.84 22.11
N ASP A 250 -1.44 -41.56 21.04
CA ASP A 250 -0.43 -42.62 20.97
C ASP A 250 1.03 -42.09 20.93
N PRO A 251 1.87 -42.32 21.96
CA PRO A 251 3.23 -41.76 21.99
C PRO A 251 4.22 -42.44 21.02
N TRP A 252 3.85 -43.53 20.33
CA TRP A 252 4.74 -44.24 19.42
C TRP A 252 4.85 -43.59 18.02
N ILE A 253 3.83 -42.88 17.56
CA ILE A 253 3.85 -42.27 16.22
C ILE A 253 4.84 -41.08 16.15
N PRO A 254 4.98 -40.21 17.19
CA PRO A 254 6.06 -39.22 17.25
C PRO A 254 7.47 -39.83 17.18
N LEU A 255 7.64 -41.06 17.66
CA LEU A 255 8.92 -41.78 17.61
C LEU A 255 9.27 -42.20 16.18
N MET A 256 8.28 -42.45 15.32
CA MET A 256 8.50 -42.65 13.88
C MET A 256 8.91 -41.35 13.17
N GLY A 257 8.26 -40.22 13.47
CA GLY A 257 8.65 -38.91 12.94
C GLY A 257 10.08 -38.53 13.32
N ALA A 258 10.46 -38.78 14.58
CA ALA A 258 11.84 -38.65 15.06
C ALA A 258 12.82 -39.55 14.29
N THR A 259 12.46 -40.81 14.02
CA THR A 259 13.32 -41.74 13.26
C THR A 259 13.51 -41.29 11.82
N ALA A 260 12.46 -40.84 11.14
CA ALA A 260 12.54 -40.32 9.78
C ALA A 260 13.41 -39.05 9.70
N ALA A 261 13.26 -38.13 10.65
CA ALA A 261 14.06 -36.90 10.71
C ALA A 261 15.56 -37.20 10.82
N ALA A 262 15.94 -38.21 11.61
CA ALA A 262 17.33 -38.66 11.72
C ALA A 262 17.87 -39.17 10.36
N LEU A 263 17.11 -39.98 9.61
CA LEU A 263 17.54 -40.51 8.31
C LEU A 263 17.83 -39.38 7.30
N PHE A 264 16.90 -38.44 7.12
CA PHE A 264 17.09 -37.32 6.18
C PHE A 264 18.21 -36.35 6.58
N THR A 265 18.49 -36.24 7.88
CA THR A 265 19.51 -35.32 8.40
C THR A 265 20.91 -35.93 8.37
N PHE A 266 21.06 -37.19 8.77
CA PHE A 266 22.38 -37.79 9.00
C PHE A 266 22.93 -38.64 7.84
N ILE A 267 22.09 -39.11 6.90
CA ILE A 267 22.57 -40.00 5.81
C ILE A 267 23.20 -39.25 4.62
N PRO A 268 22.62 -38.17 4.07
CA PRO A 268 23.14 -37.59 2.82
C PRO A 268 24.62 -37.16 2.88
N PRO A 269 25.13 -36.57 3.99
CA PRO A 269 26.56 -36.21 4.11
C PRO A 269 27.53 -37.41 4.22
N LEU A 270 27.02 -38.65 4.17
CA LEU A 270 27.80 -39.89 4.15
C LEU A 270 27.84 -40.55 2.75
N LEU A 271 27.23 -39.93 1.74
CA LEU A 271 27.19 -40.46 0.37
C LEU A 271 28.41 -39.93 -0.44
N PRO A 272 29.37 -40.80 -0.82
CA PRO A 272 30.55 -40.37 -1.56
C PRO A 272 30.17 -39.88 -2.96
N GLY A 273 30.78 -38.77 -3.38
CA GLY A 273 30.52 -38.12 -4.67
C GLY A 273 29.74 -36.80 -4.59
N LEU A 274 29.31 -36.38 -3.39
CA LEU A 274 28.77 -35.03 -3.17
C LEU A 274 29.86 -33.97 -2.97
N ASP A 275 31.05 -34.36 -2.50
CA ASP A 275 32.19 -33.46 -2.25
C ASP A 275 32.97 -33.14 -3.54
N ALA A 276 32.27 -32.70 -4.58
CA ALA A 276 32.89 -32.06 -5.74
C ALA A 276 33.56 -30.74 -5.30
N PRO A 277 34.75 -30.38 -5.83
CA PRO A 277 35.48 -29.19 -5.37
C PRO A 277 34.68 -27.91 -5.66
N LEU A 278 34.10 -27.34 -4.60
CA LEU A 278 33.31 -26.11 -4.63
C LEU A 278 34.25 -24.90 -4.72
N SER A 279 34.03 -24.02 -5.69
CA SER A 279 34.90 -22.85 -5.89
C SER A 279 34.51 -21.67 -4.99
N GLY A 280 35.44 -21.26 -4.13
CA GLY A 280 35.39 -20.01 -3.35
C GLY A 280 34.12 -19.86 -2.49
N TYR A 281 33.21 -18.97 -2.88
CA TYR A 281 32.01 -18.63 -2.10
C TYR A 281 31.15 -19.86 -1.73
N GLN A 282 31.12 -20.89 -2.58
CA GLN A 282 30.35 -22.10 -2.31
C GLN A 282 30.91 -22.95 -1.15
N GLU A 283 32.23 -22.98 -0.97
CA GLU A 283 32.89 -23.70 0.13
C GLU A 283 32.54 -23.07 1.48
N VAL A 284 32.60 -21.73 1.57
CA VAL A 284 32.19 -20.96 2.76
C VAL A 284 30.71 -21.21 3.09
N LEU A 285 29.85 -21.33 2.08
CA LEU A 285 28.42 -21.56 2.28
C LEU A 285 28.11 -22.98 2.79
N ASP A 286 28.72 -24.02 2.21
CA ASP A 286 28.54 -25.41 2.67
C ASP A 286 29.09 -25.62 4.09
N SER A 287 30.29 -25.07 4.38
CA SER A 287 30.91 -25.09 5.71
C SER A 287 30.01 -24.54 6.82
N ILE A 288 29.12 -23.58 6.50
CA ILE A 288 28.13 -23.02 7.42
C ILE A 288 26.80 -23.79 7.40
N LEU A 289 26.27 -24.13 6.22
CA LEU A 289 24.96 -24.77 6.09
C LEU A 289 24.96 -26.24 6.60
N ARG A 290 26.02 -27.00 6.33
CA ARG A 290 26.11 -28.44 6.67
C ARG A 290 26.00 -28.67 8.19
N PRO A 291 26.72 -27.94 9.08
CA PRO A 291 26.50 -28.02 10.54
C PRO A 291 25.10 -27.56 11.00
N VAL A 292 24.56 -26.48 10.42
CA VAL A 292 23.24 -25.95 10.80
C VAL A 292 22.12 -26.93 10.44
N SER A 293 22.25 -27.65 9.32
CA SER A 293 21.34 -28.74 8.91
C SER A 293 21.26 -29.82 9.99
N PHE A 294 22.41 -30.30 10.51
CA PHE A 294 22.46 -31.30 11.58
C PHE A 294 21.76 -30.83 12.86
N ILE A 295 22.01 -29.59 13.29
CA ILE A 295 21.44 -29.03 14.53
C ILE A 295 19.92 -28.88 14.43
N LEU A 296 19.41 -28.41 13.29
CA LEU A 296 17.97 -28.27 13.06
C LEU A 296 17.26 -29.63 12.98
N GLY A 297 17.85 -30.61 12.30
CA GLY A 297 17.32 -31.98 12.25
C GLY A 297 17.32 -32.68 13.62
N GLY A 298 18.38 -32.54 14.41
CA GLY A 298 18.41 -32.99 15.80
C GLY A 298 17.34 -32.30 16.67
N THR A 299 17.03 -31.03 16.38
CA THR A 299 15.94 -30.30 17.05
C THR A 299 14.56 -30.85 16.71
N VAL A 300 14.31 -31.26 15.45
CA VAL A 300 13.07 -31.98 15.03
C VAL A 300 12.89 -33.29 15.81
N VAL A 301 13.96 -34.05 16.01
CA VAL A 301 13.96 -35.30 16.80
C VAL A 301 13.51 -35.02 18.24
N VAL A 302 14.12 -34.04 18.91
CA VAL A 302 13.79 -33.70 20.31
C VAL A 302 12.37 -33.12 20.45
N LEU A 303 11.89 -32.36 19.49
CA LEU A 303 10.55 -31.74 19.56
C LEU A 303 9.39 -32.74 19.39
N ASN A 304 9.61 -33.85 18.67
CA ASN A 304 8.70 -35.00 18.69
C ASN A 304 8.57 -35.58 20.11
N LEU A 305 9.70 -35.74 20.81
CA LEU A 305 9.74 -36.27 22.17
C LEU A 305 9.08 -35.31 23.19
N ILE A 306 9.32 -34.00 23.08
CA ILE A 306 8.71 -33.00 23.98
C ILE A 306 7.19 -32.90 23.72
N SER A 307 6.74 -32.98 22.46
CA SER A 307 5.32 -33.00 22.11
C SER A 307 4.56 -34.12 22.85
N ALA A 308 5.19 -35.28 23.07
CA ALA A 308 4.63 -36.39 23.83
C ALA A 308 4.33 -36.03 25.31
N ILE A 309 5.05 -35.06 25.88
CA ILE A 309 5.00 -34.67 27.31
C ILE A 309 3.98 -33.52 27.57
N THR A 310 3.81 -32.58 26.65
CA THR A 310 3.22 -31.25 26.94
C THR A 310 1.70 -31.10 26.77
N LEU A 311 0.89 -32.17 26.81
CA LEU A 311 -0.58 -32.03 26.75
C LEU A 311 -1.16 -31.58 28.11
N THR A 312 -0.98 -30.29 28.48
CA THR A 312 -1.26 -29.76 29.84
C THR A 312 -1.94 -28.37 29.98
N LEU A 313 -1.24 -27.23 30.06
CA LEU A 313 -1.69 -26.02 30.82
C LEU A 313 -2.06 -24.72 30.03
N PRO A 314 -3.04 -23.91 30.50
CA PRO A 314 -3.46 -22.59 29.96
C PRO A 314 -3.18 -21.36 30.88
N VAL A 315 -3.61 -20.11 30.60
CA VAL A 315 -3.31 -19.19 29.47
C VAL A 315 -3.92 -17.76 29.65
N MET A 316 -3.32 -16.72 29.03
CA MET A 316 -3.90 -15.43 28.53
C MET A 316 -3.78 -14.04 29.24
N SER A 317 -4.10 -13.00 28.43
CA SER A 317 -4.09 -11.50 28.59
C SER A 317 -4.89 -10.89 27.37
N SER A 318 -5.02 -9.60 26.99
CA SER A 318 -4.66 -8.21 27.41
C SER A 318 -5.46 -7.18 26.55
N SER A 319 -5.46 -5.85 26.85
CA SER A 319 -6.23 -4.81 26.07
C SER A 319 -5.92 -3.32 26.46
N PHE A 320 -6.11 -2.25 25.64
CA PHE A 320 -6.41 -2.12 24.20
C PHE A 320 -6.14 -0.70 23.57
N LYS A 321 -5.61 -0.65 22.34
CA LYS A 321 -5.88 0.33 21.23
C LYS A 321 -5.39 1.81 21.38
N LYS A 322 -5.84 2.87 20.63
CA LYS A 322 -7.24 3.39 20.52
C LYS A 322 -7.39 4.80 19.78
N TRP A 323 -8.48 5.14 19.05
CA TRP A 323 -8.91 6.41 18.31
C TRP A 323 -7.96 6.99 17.20
N ARG A 324 -8.31 8.00 16.34
CA ARG A 324 -9.53 8.61 15.69
C ARG A 324 -9.36 10.14 15.51
N MET A 325 -9.72 10.72 14.34
CA MET A 325 -9.88 12.16 13.98
C MET A 325 -8.64 13.02 13.58
N TYR A 326 -8.92 14.19 12.92
CA TYR A 326 -8.32 15.57 13.00
C TYR A 326 -8.70 16.38 11.71
N LEU A 327 -8.87 17.74 11.71
CA LEU A 327 -9.32 18.86 10.75
C LEU A 327 -10.79 19.29 10.12
N THR A 328 -12.03 19.36 10.81
CA THR A 328 -13.34 20.13 11.10
C THR A 328 -13.63 21.62 11.90
N PRO A 329 -13.12 22.96 11.85
CA PRO A 329 -13.33 24.30 11.06
C PRO A 329 -12.60 24.69 9.72
N GLU A 330 -13.33 25.01 8.62
CA GLU A 330 -12.84 25.72 7.41
C GLU A 330 -14.06 26.37 6.67
N ALA A 331 -14.04 27.68 6.43
CA ALA A 331 -14.98 28.54 7.20
C ALA A 331 -16.33 28.97 6.55
N VAL A 332 -16.65 30.28 6.56
CA VAL A 332 -17.99 30.91 6.30
C VAL A 332 -18.66 30.48 4.98
N ARG A 333 -17.84 29.98 4.08
CA ARG A 333 -18.19 29.60 2.72
C ARG A 333 -18.63 28.14 2.64
N ALA A 334 -18.10 27.29 3.55
CA ALA A 334 -18.78 26.06 3.93
C ALA A 334 -20.16 26.43 4.48
N GLU A 335 -20.25 27.29 5.50
CA GLU A 335 -21.49 27.68 6.20
C GLU A 335 -22.68 28.05 5.28
N THR A 336 -22.50 28.80 4.18
CA THR A 336 -23.60 29.00 3.20
C THR A 336 -23.98 27.69 2.49
N PHE A 337 -23.02 26.98 1.92
CA PHE A 337 -23.26 25.70 1.22
C PHE A 337 -23.70 24.57 2.16
N ILE A 338 -23.42 24.71 3.45
CA ILE A 338 -23.88 23.88 4.57
C ILE A 338 -25.37 24.06 4.80
N LYS A 339 -25.87 25.30 4.82
CA LYS A 339 -27.31 25.55 4.92
C LYS A 339 -28.02 24.96 3.69
N GLN A 340 -27.45 25.14 2.51
CA GLN A 340 -28.03 24.66 1.24
C GLN A 340 -28.05 23.12 1.19
N ALA A 341 -26.94 22.47 1.51
CA ALA A 341 -26.88 21.02 1.60
C ALA A 341 -27.71 20.44 2.76
N ALA A 342 -27.85 21.15 3.88
CA ALA A 342 -28.75 20.75 4.96
C ALA A 342 -30.22 20.82 4.50
N VAL A 343 -30.61 21.85 3.77
CA VAL A 343 -31.94 21.94 3.13
C VAL A 343 -32.11 20.80 2.12
N VAL A 344 -31.22 20.65 1.13
CA VAL A 344 -31.31 19.59 0.09
C VAL A 344 -31.37 18.17 0.69
N LYS A 345 -30.72 17.94 1.84
CA LYS A 345 -30.75 16.63 2.52
C LYS A 345 -31.96 16.45 3.43
N LEU A 346 -32.58 17.52 3.90
CA LEU A 346 -33.88 17.45 4.58
C LEU A 346 -35.02 17.28 3.56
N ASP A 347 -34.93 17.95 2.39
CA ASP A 347 -35.82 17.76 1.23
C ASP A 347 -35.85 16.27 0.82
N ARG A 348 -34.69 15.72 0.45
CA ARG A 348 -34.54 14.29 0.09
C ARG A 348 -34.95 13.33 1.21
N LEU A 349 -34.84 13.72 2.48
CA LEU A 349 -35.30 12.90 3.60
C LEU A 349 -36.84 12.87 3.68
N VAL A 350 -37.49 14.00 3.42
CA VAL A 350 -38.95 14.10 3.34
C VAL A 350 -39.47 13.37 2.09
N ASP A 351 -38.87 13.60 0.92
CA ASP A 351 -39.21 12.91 -0.34
C ASP A 351 -39.15 11.38 -0.17
N ASN A 352 -38.00 10.86 0.26
CA ASN A 352 -37.82 9.42 0.49
C ASN A 352 -38.81 8.85 1.53
N SER A 353 -39.23 9.65 2.53
CA SER A 353 -40.24 9.23 3.52
C SER A 353 -41.65 9.21 2.91
N LEU A 354 -41.98 10.19 2.05
CA LEU A 354 -43.23 10.22 1.29
C LEU A 354 -43.31 9.04 0.31
N ASP A 355 -42.22 8.70 -0.37
CA ASP A 355 -42.16 7.53 -1.27
C ASP A 355 -42.44 6.22 -0.50
N MET A 356 -41.96 6.08 0.74
CA MET A 356 -42.30 4.94 1.62
C MET A 356 -43.77 4.89 2.05
N HIS A 357 -44.52 5.99 1.93
CA HIS A 357 -45.99 6.03 2.10
C HIS A 357 -46.75 5.88 0.76
N VAL A 358 -46.14 6.23 -0.37
CA VAL A 358 -46.74 6.15 -1.72
C VAL A 358 -46.63 4.75 -2.33
N VAL A 359 -45.53 4.03 -2.08
CA VAL A 359 -45.35 2.65 -2.56
C VAL A 359 -46.35 1.72 -1.88
N LYS A 360 -47.40 1.34 -2.60
CA LYS A 360 -48.32 0.28 -2.20
C LYS A 360 -47.94 -1.01 -2.91
N ASP A 361 -47.28 -1.91 -2.19
CA ASP A 361 -47.24 -3.32 -2.56
C ASP A 361 -48.61 -3.93 -2.27
N GLU A 362 -49.33 -4.30 -3.34
CA GLU A 362 -50.65 -4.95 -3.22
C GLU A 362 -50.57 -6.36 -2.61
N ASP A 363 -49.36 -6.96 -2.58
CA ASP A 363 -49.07 -8.29 -2.04
C ASP A 363 -48.66 -8.31 -0.54
N ASN A 364 -48.49 -7.15 0.12
CA ASN A 364 -47.92 -7.10 1.48
C ASN A 364 -48.94 -7.37 2.60
N VAL A 365 -48.74 -8.49 3.32
CA VAL A 365 -49.64 -9.05 4.36
C VAL A 365 -49.76 -8.18 5.63
N ILE A 366 -48.93 -7.15 5.82
CA ILE A 366 -49.00 -6.32 7.03
C ILE A 366 -50.05 -5.21 6.89
N ASP A 367 -51.18 -5.35 7.58
CA ASP A 367 -52.28 -4.36 7.59
C ASP A 367 -51.90 -2.99 8.20
N THR A 368 -50.85 -2.94 9.03
CA THR A 368 -50.44 -1.67 9.65
C THR A 368 -49.66 -0.80 8.67
N HIS A 369 -50.15 0.42 8.42
CA HIS A 369 -49.44 1.47 7.65
C HIS A 369 -47.99 1.65 8.14
N LEU A 370 -47.75 1.53 9.45
CA LEU A 370 -46.42 1.47 10.06
C LEU A 370 -45.55 0.34 9.49
N GLY A 371 -46.03 -0.90 9.54
CA GLY A 371 -45.30 -2.05 9.04
C GLY A 371 -45.08 -2.01 7.51
N GLN A 372 -46.06 -1.50 6.75
CA GLN A 372 -45.90 -1.27 5.31
C GLN A 372 -44.76 -0.29 5.02
N CYS A 373 -44.68 0.84 5.72
CA CYS A 373 -43.58 1.79 5.54
C CYS A 373 -42.22 1.21 5.96
N LEU A 374 -42.18 0.31 6.95
CA LEU A 374 -40.95 -0.40 7.35
C LEU A 374 -40.52 -1.45 6.31
N LEU A 375 -41.46 -2.15 5.67
CA LEU A 375 -41.19 -3.05 4.53
C LEU A 375 -40.72 -2.23 3.31
N ASN A 376 -41.42 -1.16 2.97
CA ASN A 376 -41.07 -0.24 1.87
C ASN A 376 -39.69 0.36 2.06
N TYR A 377 -39.34 0.79 3.28
CA TYR A 377 -37.98 1.22 3.64
C TYR A 377 -36.96 0.13 3.28
N SER A 378 -37.21 -1.13 3.68
CA SER A 378 -36.30 -2.25 3.36
C SER A 378 -36.23 -2.57 1.86
N LYS A 379 -37.31 -2.34 1.11
CA LYS A 379 -37.39 -2.58 -0.34
C LYS A 379 -36.61 -1.50 -1.10
N ILE A 380 -36.94 -0.23 -0.89
CA ILE A 380 -36.33 0.95 -1.54
C ILE A 380 -34.83 1.02 -1.20
N ALA A 381 -34.45 0.75 0.05
CA ALA A 381 -33.04 0.73 0.48
C ALA A 381 -32.17 -0.34 -0.21
N ASN A 382 -32.78 -1.38 -0.80
CA ASN A 382 -32.09 -2.39 -1.59
C ASN A 382 -32.05 -2.08 -3.10
N THR A 383 -32.88 -1.15 -3.60
CA THR A 383 -33.00 -0.87 -5.05
C THR A 383 -32.38 0.45 -5.50
N GLU A 384 -32.37 1.51 -4.68
CA GLU A 384 -32.15 2.90 -5.15
C GLU A 384 -30.93 3.62 -4.54
N THR A 385 -29.80 2.91 -4.39
CA THR A 385 -28.59 3.49 -3.77
C THR A 385 -27.62 4.17 -4.77
N GLU A 386 -27.38 5.49 -4.64
CA GLU A 386 -26.27 6.16 -5.37
C GLU A 386 -24.91 5.76 -4.79
N ARG A 387 -23.98 5.29 -5.64
CA ARG A 387 -22.59 5.05 -5.26
C ARG A 387 -21.77 6.35 -5.27
N VAL A 388 -21.84 7.10 -4.17
CA VAL A 388 -21.13 8.38 -3.98
C VAL A 388 -19.62 8.24 -3.75
N GLY A 389 -18.85 9.27 -4.13
CA GLY A 389 -17.41 9.40 -3.90
C GLY A 389 -16.50 8.82 -5.00
N GLY A 390 -15.19 9.02 -4.85
CA GLY A 390 -14.16 8.59 -5.81
C GLY A 390 -13.84 9.60 -6.92
N PHE A 391 -12.80 9.32 -7.71
CA PHE A 391 -12.14 10.29 -8.62
C PHE A 391 -13.08 10.96 -9.63
N SER A 392 -13.73 10.18 -10.50
CA SER A 392 -14.58 10.71 -11.57
C SER A 392 -15.84 11.38 -11.02
N TRP A 393 -16.46 10.79 -9.99
CA TRP A 393 -17.61 11.37 -9.30
C TRP A 393 -17.26 12.73 -8.70
N THR A 394 -16.13 12.83 -8.00
CA THR A 394 -15.70 14.09 -7.37
C THR A 394 -15.43 15.18 -8.40
N TRP A 395 -14.63 14.90 -9.45
CA TRP A 395 -14.35 15.93 -10.46
C TRP A 395 -15.61 16.35 -11.23
N LYS A 396 -16.54 15.43 -11.52
CA LYS A 396 -17.87 15.77 -12.06
C LYS A 396 -18.67 16.68 -11.12
N ARG A 397 -18.73 16.33 -9.82
CA ARG A 397 -19.46 17.10 -8.80
C ARG A 397 -18.79 18.45 -8.47
N ILE A 398 -17.47 18.59 -8.67
CA ILE A 398 -16.73 19.87 -8.62
C ILE A 398 -17.09 20.75 -9.81
N TRP A 399 -17.00 20.24 -11.05
CA TRP A 399 -17.29 21.05 -12.25
C TRP A 399 -18.75 21.50 -12.35
N SER A 400 -19.70 20.72 -11.81
CA SER A 400 -21.10 21.16 -11.66
C SER A 400 -21.37 21.97 -10.39
N ASN A 401 -20.35 22.24 -9.56
CA ASN A 401 -20.41 22.79 -8.19
C ASN A 401 -21.30 22.02 -7.19
N SER A 402 -22.08 21.00 -7.60
CA SER A 402 -23.00 20.24 -6.73
C SER A 402 -22.36 19.63 -5.47
N ILE A 403 -21.06 19.34 -5.47
CA ILE A 403 -20.33 18.87 -4.27
C ILE A 403 -20.41 19.85 -3.10
N LEU A 404 -20.52 21.15 -3.43
CA LEU A 404 -20.71 22.23 -2.50
C LEU A 404 -22.21 22.38 -2.21
N PHE A 405 -23.04 22.58 -3.22
CA PHE A 405 -24.47 22.90 -3.07
C PHE A 405 -25.35 21.77 -2.49
N GLU A 406 -25.23 20.54 -2.99
CA GLU A 406 -26.04 19.40 -2.54
C GLU A 406 -25.39 18.70 -1.34
N ASP A 407 -24.07 18.56 -1.38
CA ASP A 407 -23.35 17.74 -0.41
C ASP A 407 -22.84 18.53 0.80
N GLY A 408 -22.56 19.82 0.63
CA GLY A 408 -22.07 20.71 1.69
C GLY A 408 -20.62 20.45 2.04
N ILE A 409 -19.82 19.94 1.10
CA ILE A 409 -18.39 19.67 1.26
C ILE A 409 -17.63 20.87 0.72
N TRP A 410 -17.00 21.62 1.62
CA TRP A 410 -16.12 22.73 1.27
C TRP A 410 -14.66 22.26 1.12
N TYR A 411 -13.75 23.15 0.71
CA TYR A 411 -12.32 22.85 0.56
C TYR A 411 -11.42 23.92 1.19
N SER A 412 -10.39 23.47 1.92
CA SER A 412 -9.59 24.34 2.77
C SER A 412 -8.78 25.32 1.94
N ALA A 413 -8.70 26.58 2.38
CA ALA A 413 -7.94 27.60 1.65
C ALA A 413 -6.44 27.22 1.54
N ARG A 414 -5.94 26.47 2.54
CA ARG A 414 -4.62 25.81 2.53
C ARG A 414 -4.58 24.75 1.43
N LEU A 415 -5.51 23.78 1.41
CA LEU A 415 -5.56 22.71 0.42
C LEU A 415 -5.68 23.23 -1.02
N VAL A 416 -6.55 24.20 -1.27
CA VAL A 416 -6.73 24.82 -2.59
C VAL A 416 -5.46 25.56 -3.02
N SER A 417 -4.84 26.33 -2.12
CA SER A 417 -3.56 27.01 -2.40
C SER A 417 -2.44 26.03 -2.72
N ILE A 418 -2.34 24.93 -1.97
CA ILE A 418 -1.39 23.85 -2.22
C ILE A 418 -1.66 23.21 -3.59
N ASN A 419 -2.91 22.84 -3.88
CA ASN A 419 -3.26 22.15 -5.12
C ASN A 419 -2.95 23.00 -6.36
N VAL A 420 -3.17 24.32 -6.29
CA VAL A 420 -2.70 25.27 -7.32
C VAL A 420 -1.17 25.29 -7.41
N SER A 421 -0.44 25.33 -6.29
CA SER A 421 1.03 25.28 -6.31
C SER A 421 1.58 23.97 -6.89
N GLN A 422 0.86 22.85 -6.71
CA GLN A 422 1.21 21.56 -7.29
C GLN A 422 1.06 21.55 -8.82
N PHE A 423 0.00 22.16 -9.38
CA PHE A 423 -0.11 22.35 -10.83
C PHE A 423 0.97 23.26 -11.40
N VAL A 424 1.31 24.37 -10.72
CA VAL A 424 2.40 25.26 -11.12
C VAL A 424 3.74 24.52 -11.11
N LEU A 425 4.00 23.69 -10.08
CA LEU A 425 5.22 22.89 -10.00
C LEU A 425 5.28 21.80 -11.08
N ALA A 426 4.16 21.17 -11.44
CA ALA A 426 4.11 20.22 -12.55
C ALA A 426 4.51 20.88 -13.88
N ILE A 427 3.98 22.08 -14.17
CA ILE A 427 4.34 22.86 -15.37
C ILE A 427 5.83 23.25 -15.33
N PHE A 428 6.34 23.66 -14.17
CA PHE A 428 7.77 23.97 -14.00
C PHE A 428 8.66 22.75 -14.27
N ILE A 429 8.33 21.57 -13.72
CA ILE A 429 9.05 20.31 -13.94
C ILE A 429 9.14 19.97 -15.44
N LEU A 430 8.03 20.13 -16.18
CA LEU A 430 8.00 19.88 -17.62
C LEU A 430 8.92 20.85 -18.39
N LEU A 431 8.80 22.15 -18.15
CA LEU A 431 9.59 23.16 -18.85
C LEU A 431 11.10 23.05 -18.53
N PHE A 432 11.43 22.81 -17.26
CA PHE A 432 12.81 22.66 -16.79
C PHE A 432 13.46 21.36 -17.29
N GLY A 433 12.74 20.23 -17.24
CA GLY A 433 13.23 18.95 -17.76
C GLY A 433 13.42 18.96 -19.28
N LEU A 434 12.54 19.64 -20.02
CA LEU A 434 12.71 19.84 -21.47
C LEU A 434 13.93 20.74 -21.76
N ALA A 435 14.17 21.79 -20.97
CA ALA A 435 15.36 22.63 -21.10
C ALA A 435 16.65 21.84 -20.86
N ILE A 436 16.71 21.02 -19.79
CA ILE A 436 17.84 20.11 -19.52
C ILE A 436 18.02 19.10 -20.65
N THR A 437 16.95 18.49 -21.15
CA THR A 437 17.01 17.51 -22.24
C THR A 437 17.59 18.15 -23.51
N ILE A 438 17.16 19.37 -23.86
CA ILE A 438 17.68 20.13 -25.01
C ILE A 438 19.14 20.54 -24.78
N GLN A 439 19.51 20.97 -23.57
CA GLN A 439 20.89 21.38 -23.25
C GLN A 439 21.85 20.19 -23.33
N ALA A 440 21.55 19.08 -22.64
CA ALA A 440 22.38 17.87 -22.66
C ALA A 440 22.54 17.28 -24.07
N THR A 441 21.51 17.40 -24.93
CA THR A 441 21.58 16.95 -26.33
C THR A 441 22.37 17.91 -27.24
N ARG A 442 22.56 19.17 -26.84
CA ARG A 442 23.39 20.16 -27.55
C ARG A 442 24.85 20.17 -27.09
N GLU A 443 25.08 19.90 -25.81
CA GLU A 443 26.41 19.80 -25.20
C GLU A 443 27.04 18.42 -25.42
N TYR A 444 26.27 17.44 -25.91
CA TYR A 444 26.79 16.18 -26.44
C TYR A 444 27.55 16.41 -27.75
N ALA A 445 28.85 16.73 -27.62
CA ALA A 445 29.84 16.37 -28.64
C ALA A 445 30.27 14.91 -28.40
N PRO A 446 30.38 14.06 -29.45
CA PRO A 446 30.98 12.75 -29.29
C PRO A 446 32.45 12.92 -28.84
N PRO A 447 32.91 12.23 -27.79
CA PRO A 447 34.18 12.56 -27.12
C PRO A 447 35.43 12.26 -27.97
N ILE A 448 35.29 11.55 -29.10
CA ILE A 448 36.39 11.08 -29.95
C ILE A 448 37.34 12.22 -30.35
N SER A 449 36.84 13.35 -30.88
CA SER A 449 37.71 14.48 -31.26
C SER A 449 38.39 15.11 -30.05
N SER A 450 37.67 15.24 -28.92
CA SER A 450 38.26 15.78 -27.69
C SER A 450 39.24 14.83 -27.02
N PHE A 451 39.16 13.51 -27.27
CA PHE A 451 40.12 12.54 -26.74
C PHE A 451 41.38 12.49 -27.60
N GLU A 452 41.24 12.64 -28.92
CA GLU A 452 42.38 12.91 -29.81
C GLU A 452 43.05 14.23 -29.45
N ASP A 453 42.30 15.32 -29.23
CA ASP A 453 42.83 16.61 -28.75
C ASP A 453 43.52 16.49 -27.38
N VAL A 454 42.97 15.72 -26.43
CA VAL A 454 43.55 15.53 -25.08
C VAL A 454 44.78 14.63 -25.10
N LEU A 455 44.79 13.55 -25.89
CA LEU A 455 45.98 12.74 -26.12
C LEU A 455 47.08 13.58 -26.78
N ASN A 456 46.75 14.29 -27.86
CA ASN A 456 47.67 15.21 -28.52
C ASN A 456 48.20 16.24 -27.53
N GLN A 457 47.36 16.90 -26.73
CA GLN A 457 47.79 17.85 -25.69
C GLN A 457 48.70 17.22 -24.62
N PHE A 458 48.47 15.95 -24.26
CA PHE A 458 49.28 15.19 -23.30
C PHE A 458 50.63 14.74 -23.89
N PHE A 459 50.72 14.59 -25.21
CA PHE A 459 51.96 14.27 -25.93
C PHE A 459 52.75 15.52 -26.40
N ASP A 460 52.07 16.67 -26.58
CA ASP A 460 52.67 17.97 -26.92
C ASP A 460 53.28 18.68 -25.69
N THR A 461 53.05 18.16 -24.47
CA THR A 461 53.60 18.74 -23.23
C THR A 461 54.99 18.18 -22.89
N ASP A 462 56.02 18.91 -23.34
CA ASP A 462 57.46 18.66 -23.12
C ASP A 462 57.93 17.26 -23.54
N SER A 463 58.26 17.12 -24.83
CA SER A 463 58.89 15.94 -25.46
C SER A 463 60.05 15.35 -24.66
N ASP A 464 60.85 16.20 -24.03
CA ASP A 464 62.07 15.82 -23.31
C ASP A 464 61.75 15.17 -21.95
N SER A 465 60.59 15.52 -21.37
CA SER A 465 60.03 14.80 -20.22
C SER A 465 59.30 13.53 -20.66
N PHE A 466 58.61 13.62 -21.81
CA PHE A 466 57.83 12.51 -22.34
C PHE A 466 58.72 11.36 -22.82
N ALA A 467 59.94 11.61 -23.34
CA ALA A 467 60.89 10.55 -23.69
C ALA A 467 61.20 9.61 -22.49
N GLY A 468 61.37 10.16 -21.28
CA GLY A 468 61.57 9.36 -20.07
C GLY A 468 60.33 8.57 -19.63
N ASN A 469 59.13 9.12 -19.89
CA ASN A 469 57.86 8.43 -19.61
C ASN A 469 57.49 7.41 -20.69
N ALA A 470 57.88 7.65 -21.96
CA ALA A 470 57.71 6.74 -23.08
C ALA A 470 58.63 5.53 -22.93
N VAL A 471 59.85 5.69 -22.41
CA VAL A 471 60.68 4.53 -22.02
C VAL A 471 60.06 3.75 -20.86
N ASN A 472 59.45 4.41 -19.87
CA ASN A 472 58.70 3.68 -18.83
C ASN A 472 57.44 2.98 -19.37
N LEU A 473 56.73 3.58 -20.32
CA LEU A 473 55.57 2.96 -20.98
C LEU A 473 56.01 1.79 -21.87
N VAL A 474 57.11 1.93 -22.61
CA VAL A 474 57.72 0.82 -23.38
C VAL A 474 58.23 -0.27 -22.43
N ARG A 475 58.69 0.07 -21.22
CA ARG A 475 59.03 -0.91 -20.18
C ARG A 475 57.78 -1.64 -19.67
N GLU A 476 56.72 -0.95 -19.25
CA GLU A 476 55.46 -1.60 -18.82
C GLU A 476 54.81 -2.42 -19.94
N VAL A 477 54.86 -1.95 -21.19
CA VAL A 477 54.40 -2.69 -22.38
C VAL A 477 55.32 -3.88 -22.67
N SER A 478 56.64 -3.76 -22.50
CA SER A 478 57.58 -4.88 -22.66
C SER A 478 57.39 -5.94 -21.58
N GLU A 479 57.15 -5.53 -20.33
CA GLU A 479 56.80 -6.41 -19.21
C GLU A 479 55.47 -7.13 -19.51
N THR A 480 54.43 -6.39 -19.94
CA THR A 480 53.13 -6.97 -20.31
C THR A 480 53.19 -7.89 -21.54
N VAL A 481 54.02 -7.56 -22.54
CA VAL A 481 54.24 -8.39 -23.73
C VAL A 481 55.07 -9.63 -23.39
N SER A 482 56.05 -9.52 -22.48
CA SER A 482 56.79 -10.68 -21.96
C SER A 482 55.84 -11.61 -21.19
N ASP A 483 55.04 -11.09 -20.25
CA ASP A 483 53.99 -11.83 -19.54
C ASP A 483 53.02 -12.53 -20.51
N PHE A 484 52.57 -11.84 -21.57
CA PHE A 484 51.68 -12.40 -22.57
C PHE A 484 52.36 -13.50 -23.41
N LEU A 485 53.63 -13.33 -23.80
CA LEU A 485 54.41 -14.33 -24.51
C LEU A 485 54.71 -15.55 -23.62
N VAL A 486 55.10 -15.36 -22.37
CA VAL A 486 55.31 -16.44 -21.39
C VAL A 486 54.01 -17.24 -21.16
N ASN A 487 52.86 -16.57 -21.05
CA ASN A 487 51.57 -17.25 -20.91
C ASN A 487 51.03 -17.90 -22.22
N THR A 488 51.60 -17.59 -23.39
CA THR A 488 51.19 -18.20 -24.68
C THR A 488 52.22 -19.20 -25.25
N THR A 489 53.43 -19.27 -24.70
CA THR A 489 54.53 -20.11 -25.22
C THR A 489 54.51 -21.57 -24.76
N GLU A 490 53.51 -22.04 -24.00
CA GLU A 490 53.32 -23.48 -23.70
C GLU A 490 53.27 -24.39 -24.96
N THR A 491 53.12 -23.82 -26.16
CA THR A 491 53.12 -24.56 -27.44
C THR A 491 54.03 -24.00 -28.54
N VAL A 492 54.80 -22.92 -28.28
CA VAL A 492 55.68 -22.29 -29.28
C VAL A 492 57.07 -22.09 -28.69
N ASP A 493 57.94 -23.08 -28.91
CA ASP A 493 59.38 -22.95 -28.70
C ASP A 493 59.96 -22.00 -29.77
N PHE A 494 60.31 -20.78 -29.37
CA PHE A 494 60.94 -19.79 -30.25
C PHE A 494 62.40 -20.15 -30.62
N GLY A 495 62.97 -21.22 -30.05
CA GLY A 495 64.35 -21.66 -30.30
C GLY A 495 65.39 -20.86 -29.52
N CYS A 496 64.99 -20.05 -28.54
CA CYS A 496 65.89 -19.28 -27.70
C CYS A 496 66.87 -20.21 -26.96
N PRO A 497 68.20 -20.03 -27.10
CA PRO A 497 69.18 -20.87 -26.42
C PRO A 497 69.12 -20.70 -24.89
N ASN A 498 68.71 -21.75 -24.17
CA ASN A 498 68.74 -21.80 -22.72
C ASN A 498 70.18 -21.54 -22.20
N ASN A 499 70.40 -20.38 -21.55
CA ASN A 499 71.70 -19.76 -21.23
C ASN A 499 72.41 -19.04 -22.40
N ILE A 500 71.81 -17.97 -22.95
CA ILE A 500 72.64 -16.87 -23.49
C ILE A 500 73.17 -16.08 -22.28
N ASN A 501 74.40 -16.37 -21.85
CA ASN A 501 75.00 -15.71 -20.68
C ASN A 501 75.49 -14.29 -21.03
N PHE A 502 74.54 -13.35 -21.21
CA PHE A 502 74.77 -12.00 -21.71
C PHE A 502 75.32 -11.07 -20.61
N GLN A 503 76.64 -10.95 -20.53
CA GLN A 503 77.33 -9.96 -19.70
C GLN A 503 77.87 -8.81 -20.55
N CYS A 504 77.11 -7.72 -20.67
CA CYS A 504 77.61 -6.47 -21.24
C CYS A 504 77.39 -5.29 -20.29
N GLU A 505 78.46 -4.89 -19.58
CA GLU A 505 78.46 -3.87 -18.53
C GLU A 505 78.97 -2.49 -19.02
N SER A 506 78.96 -2.21 -20.34
CA SER A 506 79.66 -1.07 -20.93
C SER A 506 78.76 -0.02 -21.59
N GLU A 507 79.24 1.22 -21.65
CA GLU A 507 78.58 2.34 -22.33
C GLU A 507 78.38 2.10 -23.84
N ASN A 508 79.16 1.20 -24.46
CA ASN A 508 79.06 0.82 -25.87
C ASN A 508 78.25 -0.48 -26.07
N ALA A 509 77.02 -0.52 -25.54
CA ALA A 509 76.13 -1.69 -25.65
C ALA A 509 75.90 -2.15 -27.11
N LEU A 510 76.01 -1.24 -28.10
CA LEU A 510 75.85 -1.55 -29.52
C LEU A 510 77.00 -2.41 -30.09
N GLU A 511 78.27 -2.11 -29.74
CA GLU A 511 79.42 -2.93 -30.16
C GLU A 511 79.36 -4.35 -29.58
N CYS A 512 78.77 -4.51 -28.39
CA CYS A 512 78.49 -5.81 -27.76
C CYS A 512 77.55 -6.71 -28.58
N LEU A 513 76.74 -6.12 -29.47
CA LEU A 513 75.68 -6.81 -30.21
C LEU A 513 76.06 -7.05 -31.68
N GLU A 514 77.20 -6.55 -32.16
CA GLU A 514 77.73 -6.78 -33.52
C GLU A 514 78.17 -8.25 -33.72
N GLY A 515 77.20 -9.13 -33.95
CA GLY A 515 77.42 -10.56 -34.20
C GLY A 515 76.25 -11.46 -33.82
N PHE A 516 75.29 -10.95 -33.04
CA PHE A 516 74.04 -11.65 -32.71
C PHE A 516 73.04 -11.54 -33.87
N GLY A 517 72.20 -12.56 -34.06
CA GLY A 517 71.03 -12.46 -34.93
C GLY A 517 69.93 -11.63 -34.27
N SER A 518 69.03 -11.05 -35.05
CA SER A 518 67.87 -10.31 -34.53
C SER A 518 66.99 -11.18 -33.62
N ALA A 519 66.89 -12.49 -33.91
CA ALA A 519 66.23 -13.46 -33.04
C ALA A 519 66.95 -13.63 -31.69
N ASP A 520 68.29 -13.70 -31.68
CA ASP A 520 69.08 -13.82 -30.45
C ASP A 520 68.93 -12.55 -29.59
N CYS A 521 68.99 -11.36 -30.21
CA CYS A 521 68.77 -10.09 -29.54
C CYS A 521 67.35 -9.95 -28.97
N LEU A 522 66.32 -10.50 -29.63
CA LEU A 522 64.97 -10.57 -29.09
C LEU A 522 64.86 -11.55 -27.90
N CYS A 523 65.50 -12.72 -27.98
CA CYS A 523 65.58 -13.67 -26.87
C CYS A 523 66.28 -13.04 -25.64
N ILE A 524 67.38 -12.30 -25.86
CA ILE A 524 68.09 -11.58 -24.79
C ILE A 524 67.19 -10.49 -24.20
N LEU A 525 66.45 -9.72 -25.01
CA LEU A 525 65.56 -8.66 -24.51
C LEU A 525 64.47 -9.19 -23.55
N LEU A 526 63.92 -10.38 -23.84
CA LEU A 526 62.91 -11.04 -23.00
C LEU A 526 63.52 -11.58 -21.70
N ASP A 527 64.64 -12.31 -21.77
CA ASP A 527 65.33 -12.87 -20.58
C ASP A 527 65.93 -11.78 -19.67
N TYR A 528 66.39 -10.67 -20.26
CA TYR A 528 67.00 -9.55 -19.55
C TYR A 528 65.98 -8.64 -18.84
N THR A 529 64.71 -8.61 -19.28
CA THR A 529 63.66 -7.83 -18.61
C THR A 529 63.11 -8.51 -17.35
N GLU A 530 63.00 -9.85 -17.32
CA GLU A 530 62.55 -10.59 -16.12
C GLU A 530 63.57 -10.50 -14.96
N ASN A 531 64.87 -10.37 -15.27
CA ASN A 531 65.96 -10.55 -14.29
C ASN A 531 66.65 -9.26 -13.78
N ASN A 532 66.38 -8.07 -14.35
CA ASN A 532 67.12 -6.83 -14.01
C ASN A 532 66.22 -5.57 -13.86
N GLU A 533 65.73 -5.29 -12.64
CA GLU A 533 65.04 -4.02 -12.28
C GLU A 533 65.89 -2.74 -12.51
N GLN A 534 67.20 -2.87 -12.76
CA GLN A 534 68.14 -1.74 -12.95
C GLN A 534 68.81 -1.73 -14.34
N ALA A 535 68.20 -2.39 -15.34
CA ALA A 535 68.63 -2.28 -16.74
C ALA A 535 68.70 -0.79 -17.18
N SER A 536 69.84 -0.34 -17.70
CA SER A 536 69.92 1.02 -18.25
C SER A 536 69.21 1.10 -19.59
N ASN A 537 68.45 2.18 -19.80
CA ASN A 537 67.64 2.41 -21.00
C ASN A 537 68.44 2.17 -22.31
N THR A 538 69.73 2.56 -22.31
CA THR A 538 70.69 2.38 -23.42
C THR A 538 70.92 0.92 -23.82
N VAL A 539 70.85 -0.04 -22.89
CA VAL A 539 71.00 -1.48 -23.21
C VAL A 539 69.72 -2.02 -23.84
N GLN A 540 68.55 -1.63 -23.31
CA GLN A 540 67.25 -1.99 -23.90
C GLN A 540 67.09 -1.39 -25.31
N GLU A 541 67.49 -0.13 -25.49
CA GLU A 541 67.52 0.58 -26.78
C GLU A 541 68.48 -0.10 -27.79
N ALA A 542 69.67 -0.51 -27.36
CA ALA A 542 70.60 -1.27 -28.21
C ALA A 542 70.05 -2.66 -28.59
N LEU A 543 69.40 -3.36 -27.65
CA LEU A 543 68.78 -4.67 -27.90
C LEU A 543 67.58 -4.59 -28.85
N LEU A 544 66.70 -3.58 -28.71
CA LEU A 544 65.58 -3.33 -29.62
C LEU A 544 66.07 -3.07 -31.05
N ASN A 545 67.05 -2.18 -31.21
CA ASN A 545 67.64 -1.89 -32.52
C ASN A 545 68.37 -3.13 -33.11
N CYS A 546 69.07 -3.93 -32.29
CA CYS A 546 69.68 -5.19 -32.74
C CYS A 546 68.63 -6.24 -33.17
N ALA A 547 67.51 -6.33 -32.46
CA ALA A 547 66.37 -7.17 -32.82
C ALA A 547 65.66 -6.73 -34.12
N GLY A 548 66.13 -5.65 -34.77
CA GLY A 548 65.61 -5.14 -36.03
C GLY A 548 64.40 -4.24 -35.88
N PHE A 549 64.08 -3.81 -34.66
CA PHE A 549 63.02 -2.85 -34.39
C PHE A 549 63.62 -1.44 -34.31
N GLU A 550 63.37 -0.60 -35.31
CA GLU A 550 63.67 0.83 -35.16
C GLU A 550 62.82 1.40 -34.01
N GLN A 551 63.46 2.10 -33.09
CA GLN A 551 62.81 2.70 -31.90
C GLN A 551 61.55 3.52 -32.25
N PHE A 552 61.57 4.19 -33.42
CA PHE A 552 60.44 4.95 -33.95
C PHE A 552 59.23 4.07 -34.32
N ASP A 553 59.45 2.87 -34.88
CA ASP A 553 58.38 1.94 -35.22
C ASP A 553 57.79 1.26 -33.99
N VAL A 554 58.60 0.94 -32.98
CA VAL A 554 58.10 0.47 -31.67
C VAL A 554 57.25 1.56 -31.02
N TYR A 555 57.75 2.79 -30.97
CA TYR A 555 57.02 3.94 -30.45
C TYR A 555 55.67 4.14 -31.15
N ASN A 556 55.67 4.20 -32.49
CA ASN A 556 54.45 4.36 -33.28
C ASN A 556 53.47 3.19 -33.08
N THR A 557 53.97 1.96 -32.99
CA THR A 557 53.15 0.75 -32.78
C THR A 557 52.54 0.73 -31.38
N SER A 558 53.32 1.01 -30.34
CA SER A 558 52.85 1.12 -28.95
C SER A 558 51.85 2.27 -28.79
N LEU A 559 52.10 3.42 -29.44
CA LEU A 559 51.17 4.55 -29.48
C LEU A 559 49.86 4.15 -30.15
N VAL A 560 49.88 3.46 -31.29
CA VAL A 560 48.68 2.96 -31.98
C VAL A 560 47.92 1.94 -31.13
N TYR A 561 48.58 1.01 -30.45
CA TYR A 561 47.89 0.08 -29.54
C TYR A 561 47.31 0.78 -28.31
N LEU A 562 48.02 1.78 -27.76
CA LEU A 562 47.52 2.57 -26.63
C LEU A 562 46.31 3.43 -27.05
N THR A 563 46.35 4.10 -28.21
CA THR A 563 45.22 4.88 -28.71
C THR A 563 44.04 3.99 -29.07
N LEU A 564 44.24 2.81 -29.66
CA LEU A 564 43.17 1.83 -29.91
C LEU A 564 42.56 1.30 -28.61
N ALA A 565 43.36 0.86 -27.63
CA ALA A 565 42.85 0.35 -26.36
C ALA A 565 42.17 1.44 -25.50
N ALA A 566 42.68 2.68 -25.57
CA ALA A 566 42.04 3.82 -24.92
C ALA A 566 40.78 4.29 -25.66
N GLN A 567 40.75 4.21 -26.99
CA GLN A 567 39.54 4.44 -27.79
C GLN A 567 38.47 3.38 -27.49
N GLU A 568 38.80 2.09 -27.47
CA GLU A 568 37.90 1.01 -27.05
C GLU A 568 37.40 1.23 -25.62
N SER A 569 38.27 1.66 -24.71
CA SER A 569 37.89 2.01 -23.33
C SER A 569 36.91 3.20 -23.27
N VAL A 570 37.18 4.28 -24.03
CA VAL A 570 36.33 5.48 -24.12
C VAL A 570 35.00 5.17 -24.80
N GLU A 571 35.00 4.45 -25.92
CA GLU A 571 33.80 3.99 -26.63
C GLU A 571 32.98 3.00 -25.79
N SER A 572 33.60 2.23 -24.89
CA SER A 572 32.86 1.42 -23.93
C SER A 572 32.21 2.28 -22.83
N ILE A 573 32.88 3.32 -22.31
CA ILE A 573 32.41 4.09 -21.14
C ILE A 573 31.39 5.18 -21.52
N TYR A 574 31.58 5.83 -22.66
CA TYR A 574 30.70 6.89 -23.13
C TYR A 574 29.63 6.30 -24.05
N PRO A 575 28.36 6.77 -23.99
CA PRO A 575 27.39 6.39 -25.00
C PRO A 575 27.93 6.78 -26.39
N SER A 576 27.85 5.88 -27.37
CA SER A 576 28.30 6.17 -28.73
C SER A 576 27.39 7.18 -29.43
N GLU A 577 26.10 7.17 -29.09
CA GLU A 577 25.06 7.85 -29.84
C GLU A 577 24.23 8.84 -29.02
N SER A 578 23.94 10.00 -29.60
CA SER A 578 23.21 11.10 -28.94
C SER A 578 21.82 10.69 -28.44
N TYR A 579 21.16 9.74 -29.12
CA TYR A 579 19.85 9.24 -28.72
C TYR A 579 19.88 8.49 -27.38
N MET A 580 21.03 7.96 -26.96
CA MET A 580 21.21 7.26 -25.69
C MET A 580 21.10 8.18 -24.48
N ILE A 581 21.34 9.48 -24.65
CA ILE A 581 21.12 10.50 -23.62
C ILE A 581 19.73 11.14 -23.77
N PHE A 582 19.34 11.47 -25.02
CA PHE A 582 18.08 12.15 -25.31
C PHE A 582 16.84 11.36 -24.85
N PHE A 583 16.73 10.07 -25.21
CA PHE A 583 15.52 9.30 -24.88
C PHE A 583 15.32 9.09 -23.37
N PRO A 584 16.32 8.66 -22.57
CA PRO A 584 16.16 8.57 -21.12
C PRO A 584 15.74 9.89 -20.45
N LEU A 585 16.35 11.03 -20.84
CA LEU A 585 16.01 12.34 -20.28
C LEU A 585 14.59 12.79 -20.67
N LEU A 586 14.17 12.55 -21.92
CA LEU A 586 12.81 12.85 -22.39
C LEU A 586 11.76 12.01 -21.65
N PHE A 587 11.95 10.68 -21.57
CA PHE A 587 11.02 9.80 -20.86
C PHE A 587 10.97 10.09 -19.35
N ALA A 588 12.12 10.42 -18.75
CA ALA A 588 12.17 10.85 -17.35
C ALA A 588 11.42 12.16 -17.09
N THR A 589 11.60 13.16 -17.96
CA THR A 589 10.87 14.45 -17.91
C THR A 589 9.36 14.24 -18.02
N LEU A 590 8.92 13.42 -19.00
CA LEU A 590 7.51 13.11 -19.20
C LEU A 590 6.93 12.32 -18.01
N ALA A 591 7.68 11.35 -17.46
CA ALA A 591 7.27 10.61 -16.27
C ALA A 591 7.16 11.52 -15.04
N ALA A 592 8.10 12.44 -14.82
CA ALA A 592 8.08 13.42 -13.74
C ALA A 592 6.86 14.35 -13.84
N PHE A 593 6.58 14.87 -15.05
CA PHE A 593 5.40 15.70 -15.31
C PHE A 593 4.09 14.94 -15.06
N LEU A 594 3.95 13.73 -15.61
CA LEU A 594 2.75 12.90 -15.42
C LEU A 594 2.57 12.49 -13.95
N MET A 595 3.66 12.25 -13.22
CA MET A 595 3.64 12.03 -11.77
C MET A 595 3.08 13.24 -11.04
N ALA A 596 3.66 14.42 -11.30
CA ALA A 596 3.29 15.66 -10.63
C ALA A 596 1.81 16.00 -10.88
N LEU A 597 1.38 15.85 -12.14
CA LEU A 597 -0.01 16.06 -12.57
C LEU A 597 -0.98 15.05 -11.94
N THR A 598 -0.59 13.77 -11.85
CA THR A 598 -1.43 12.71 -11.24
C THR A 598 -1.62 12.96 -9.75
N ILE A 599 -0.57 13.34 -9.03
CA ILE A 599 -0.66 13.66 -7.60
C ILE A 599 -1.53 14.91 -7.38
N ALA A 600 -1.34 15.97 -8.18
CA ALA A 600 -2.20 17.17 -8.12
C ALA A 600 -3.69 16.84 -8.32
N PHE A 601 -4.05 16.01 -9.31
CA PHE A 601 -5.45 15.61 -9.53
C PHE A 601 -6.00 14.64 -8.47
N ALA A 602 -5.16 13.90 -7.74
CA ALA A 602 -5.60 12.87 -6.80
C ALA A 602 -6.03 13.42 -5.41
N VAL A 603 -5.50 14.57 -5.00
CA VAL A 603 -5.70 15.16 -3.66
C VAL A 603 -7.18 15.44 -3.33
N ILE A 604 -7.87 16.23 -4.17
CA ILE A 604 -9.23 16.72 -3.85
C ILE A 604 -10.28 15.58 -3.78
N PRO A 605 -10.30 14.60 -4.70
CA PRO A 605 -11.19 13.42 -4.57
C PRO A 605 -10.98 12.59 -3.30
N SER A 606 -9.76 12.56 -2.76
CA SER A 606 -9.45 11.81 -1.55
C SER A 606 -9.96 12.49 -0.28
N MET A 607 -9.85 13.83 -0.22
CA MET A 607 -10.47 14.64 0.83
C MET A 607 -11.98 14.37 0.89
N THR A 608 -12.68 14.61 -0.22
CA THR A 608 -14.12 14.37 -0.39
C THR A 608 -14.58 12.99 0.07
N THR A 609 -13.90 11.95 -0.39
CA THR A 609 -14.26 10.55 -0.09
C THR A 609 -14.03 10.21 1.39
N THR A 610 -13.10 10.91 2.05
CA THR A 610 -12.87 10.79 3.49
C THR A 610 -13.96 11.52 4.28
N THR A 611 -14.29 12.75 3.90
CA THR A 611 -15.39 13.56 4.46
C THR A 611 -16.72 12.80 4.52
N LEU A 612 -17.15 12.20 3.41
CA LEU A 612 -18.42 11.46 3.33
C LEU A 612 -18.48 10.26 4.30
N LYS A 613 -17.36 9.55 4.53
CA LYS A 613 -17.29 8.40 5.44
C LYS A 613 -17.36 8.76 6.92
N LEU A 614 -17.07 10.02 7.27
CA LEU A 614 -17.14 10.54 8.63
C LEU A 614 -18.57 10.95 8.99
N ARG A 615 -19.26 11.63 8.06
CA ARG A 615 -20.66 12.05 8.22
C ARG A 615 -21.67 10.89 8.26
N SER A 616 -21.33 9.76 7.65
CA SER A 616 -22.19 8.57 7.52
C SER A 616 -21.99 7.50 8.61
N GLY A 617 -21.07 7.70 9.57
CA GLY A 617 -20.79 6.73 10.63
C GLY A 617 -20.03 5.47 10.20
N VAL A 618 -19.70 5.32 8.91
CA VAL A 618 -18.92 4.19 8.36
C VAL A 618 -17.53 4.07 9.00
N LEU A 619 -16.94 5.20 9.39
CA LEU A 619 -15.89 5.24 10.39
C LEU A 619 -16.57 5.43 11.74
N ASP A 620 -16.75 4.36 12.55
CA ASP A 620 -17.28 4.54 13.90
C ASP A 620 -16.34 5.49 14.64
N LEU A 621 -16.93 6.64 14.92
CA LEU A 621 -16.34 7.60 15.78
C LEU A 621 -16.65 7.15 17.21
N MET A 622 -17.74 7.62 17.81
CA MET A 622 -17.98 7.75 19.26
C MET A 622 -17.25 6.82 20.25
N HIS A 623 -17.19 5.49 20.05
CA HIS A 623 -16.86 4.51 21.10
C HIS A 623 -15.37 4.25 21.41
N ASP A 624 -14.46 4.50 20.48
CA ASP A 624 -13.02 4.19 20.61
C ASP A 624 -12.40 4.80 21.91
N PRO A 625 -11.32 4.23 22.50
CA PRO A 625 -9.92 4.99 23.74
C PRO A 625 -8.96 6.29 23.64
N LYS A 626 -7.92 6.56 22.79
CA LYS A 626 -6.90 7.69 22.94
C LYS A 626 -7.18 9.16 22.47
N HIS A 627 -8.13 9.50 21.58
CA HIS A 627 -8.24 10.77 20.76
C HIS A 627 -8.08 12.11 21.43
N LYS A 628 -8.17 12.14 22.74
CA LYS A 628 -7.60 13.22 23.53
C LYS A 628 -6.32 13.79 22.87
N ALA A 629 -5.42 12.93 22.37
CA ALA A 629 -4.21 13.28 21.60
C ALA A 629 -4.45 14.11 20.30
N ILE A 630 -5.59 13.91 19.65
CA ILE A 630 -6.02 14.47 18.36
C ILE A 630 -6.77 15.81 18.52
N ARG A 631 -6.83 16.34 19.74
CA ARG A 631 -7.41 17.66 20.03
C ARG A 631 -6.42 18.62 20.70
N ILE A 632 -5.13 18.27 20.76
CA ILE A 632 -4.13 18.95 21.61
C ILE A 632 -3.15 19.85 20.83
N ALA A 633 -2.91 19.62 19.53
CA ALA A 633 -1.88 20.34 18.75
C ALA A 633 -2.36 20.77 17.33
N PRO A 634 -3.35 21.68 17.23
CA PRO A 634 -3.94 22.14 15.95
C PRO A 634 -2.99 22.98 15.05
N ASP A 635 -1.77 23.22 15.49
CA ASP A 635 -0.73 24.02 14.81
C ASP A 635 0.04 23.21 13.74
N GLN A 636 0.23 21.91 13.92
CA GLN A 636 1.07 21.07 13.04
C GLN A 636 0.59 21.02 11.58
N CYS A 637 -0.68 21.35 11.34
CA CYS A 637 -1.30 21.43 10.01
C CYS A 637 -0.59 22.43 9.07
N ALA A 638 0.23 23.35 9.61
CA ALA A 638 1.06 24.25 8.82
C ALA A 638 2.13 23.51 7.99
N PHE A 639 2.68 22.39 8.50
CA PHE A 639 3.70 21.61 7.78
C PHE A 639 3.18 20.98 6.48
N LEU A 640 1.86 20.77 6.39
CA LEU A 640 1.19 20.14 5.24
C LEU A 640 1.52 20.83 3.91
N GLN A 641 1.63 22.17 3.91
CA GLN A 641 1.96 22.94 2.71
C GLN A 641 3.39 22.69 2.21
N GLY A 642 4.36 22.62 3.13
CA GLY A 642 5.73 22.25 2.79
C GLY A 642 5.85 20.80 2.33
N ALA A 643 5.20 19.88 3.06
CA ALA A 643 5.22 18.45 2.75
C ALA A 643 4.60 18.13 1.38
N MET A 644 3.47 18.75 1.02
CA MET A 644 2.83 18.53 -0.29
C MET A 644 3.57 19.18 -1.46
N PHE A 645 4.38 20.22 -1.23
CA PHE A 645 5.23 20.84 -2.25
C PHE A 645 6.52 20.05 -2.46
N TRP A 646 7.31 19.83 -1.40
CA TRP A 646 8.58 19.10 -1.46
C TRP A 646 8.38 17.61 -1.74
N GLY A 647 7.32 17.01 -1.19
CA GLY A 647 6.93 15.64 -1.47
C GLY A 647 6.57 15.45 -2.95
N LEU A 648 5.89 16.41 -3.58
CA LEU A 648 5.61 16.38 -5.01
C LEU A 648 6.88 16.48 -5.85
N LEU A 649 7.80 17.39 -5.50
CA LEU A 649 9.08 17.52 -6.19
C LEU A 649 9.91 16.24 -6.08
N LEU A 650 10.01 15.69 -4.87
CA LEU A 650 10.81 14.51 -4.57
C LEU A 650 10.22 13.23 -5.18
N SER A 651 8.91 13.01 -5.10
CA SER A 651 8.26 11.86 -5.76
C SER A 651 8.41 11.92 -7.28
N SER A 652 8.25 13.11 -7.86
CA SER A 652 8.38 13.31 -9.31
C SER A 652 9.83 13.18 -9.77
N GLY A 653 10.80 13.68 -8.99
CA GLY A 653 12.24 13.54 -9.26
C GLY A 653 12.75 12.10 -9.08
N LEU A 654 12.28 11.37 -8.06
CA LEU A 654 12.58 9.94 -7.90
C LEU A 654 11.94 9.09 -9.00
N ALA A 655 10.74 9.46 -9.47
CA ALA A 655 10.12 8.84 -10.64
C ALA A 655 10.90 9.15 -11.93
N ALA A 656 11.38 10.39 -12.09
CA ALA A 656 12.27 10.78 -13.18
C ALA A 656 13.53 9.92 -13.18
N LEU A 657 14.23 9.84 -12.05
CA LEU A 657 15.46 9.08 -11.87
C LEU A 657 15.25 7.57 -12.13
N PHE A 658 14.14 7.00 -11.65
CA PHE A 658 13.80 5.59 -11.87
C PHE A 658 13.52 5.28 -13.35
N ILE A 659 12.75 6.13 -14.04
CA ILE A 659 12.45 5.95 -15.47
C ILE A 659 13.68 6.27 -16.33
N TRP A 660 14.47 7.28 -15.98
CA TRP A 660 15.76 7.58 -16.60
C TRP A 660 16.67 6.35 -16.53
N ALA A 661 16.92 5.83 -15.32
CA ALA A 661 17.79 4.67 -15.12
C ALA A 661 17.27 3.42 -15.85
N LEU A 662 15.96 3.19 -15.87
CA LEU A 662 15.35 2.06 -16.58
C LEU A 662 15.56 2.19 -18.09
N VAL A 663 15.25 3.34 -18.70
CA VAL A 663 15.41 3.53 -20.15
C VAL A 663 16.89 3.55 -20.53
N PHE A 664 17.74 4.22 -19.76
CA PHE A 664 19.20 4.25 -19.96
C PHE A 664 19.79 2.83 -19.94
N PHE A 665 19.43 2.00 -18.95
CA PHE A 665 19.91 0.63 -18.83
C PHE A 665 19.56 -0.27 -20.04
N PHE A 666 18.48 0.03 -20.76
CA PHE A 666 18.08 -0.67 -21.99
C PHE A 666 18.66 -0.09 -23.29
N VAL A 667 19.16 1.15 -23.27
CA VAL A 667 19.58 1.90 -24.48
C VAL A 667 21.10 2.10 -24.55
N TYR A 668 21.79 2.18 -23.42
CA TYR A 668 23.25 2.28 -23.33
C TYR A 668 23.93 0.92 -23.61
N GLN A 669 24.95 0.90 -24.49
CA GLN A 669 25.44 -0.33 -25.12
C GLN A 669 25.85 -1.44 -24.12
N ASN A 670 26.73 -1.14 -23.16
CA ASN A 670 27.26 -2.14 -22.22
C ASN A 670 26.18 -2.76 -21.33
N THR A 671 25.18 -1.96 -20.92
CA THR A 671 24.09 -2.46 -20.07
C THR A 671 22.99 -3.16 -20.86
N ALA A 672 22.79 -2.84 -22.15
CA ALA A 672 21.73 -3.43 -22.95
C ALA A 672 21.81 -4.96 -23.02
N ALA A 673 23.01 -5.53 -23.22
CA ALA A 673 23.23 -6.98 -23.21
C ALA A 673 22.97 -7.61 -21.83
N ILE A 674 23.29 -6.91 -20.73
CA ILE A 674 22.97 -7.34 -19.35
C ILE A 674 21.46 -7.29 -19.12
N ALA A 675 20.80 -6.23 -19.59
CA ALA A 675 19.36 -6.02 -19.51
C ALA A 675 18.58 -7.09 -20.29
N GLN A 676 19.05 -7.47 -21.48
CA GLN A 676 18.53 -8.60 -22.25
C GLN A 676 18.62 -9.92 -21.46
N ARG A 677 19.77 -10.24 -20.85
CA ARG A 677 19.95 -11.43 -20.00
C ARG A 677 19.03 -11.43 -18.78
N VAL A 678 18.84 -10.28 -18.13
CA VAL A 678 17.92 -10.11 -17.01
C VAL A 678 16.46 -10.31 -17.46
N VAL A 679 16.03 -9.67 -18.55
CA VAL A 679 14.66 -9.82 -19.10
C VAL A 679 14.40 -11.25 -19.55
N ALA A 680 15.35 -11.93 -20.21
CA ALA A 680 15.22 -13.33 -20.58
C ALA A 680 15.01 -14.23 -19.36
N THR A 681 15.78 -13.98 -18.29
CA THR A 681 15.64 -14.70 -17.01
C THR A 681 14.26 -14.46 -16.39
N LEU A 682 13.81 -13.20 -16.33
CA LEU A 682 12.51 -12.79 -15.80
C LEU A 682 11.33 -13.39 -16.57
N LEU A 683 11.39 -13.41 -17.91
CA LEU A 683 10.37 -14.05 -18.75
C LEU A 683 10.27 -15.55 -18.45
N GLY A 684 11.40 -16.23 -18.24
CA GLY A 684 11.41 -17.64 -17.83
C GLY A 684 10.73 -17.86 -16.47
N VAL A 685 11.06 -17.04 -15.46
CA VAL A 685 10.39 -17.06 -14.14
C VAL A 685 8.88 -16.83 -14.28
N VAL A 686 8.45 -15.84 -15.06
CA VAL A 686 7.02 -15.53 -15.29
C VAL A 686 6.31 -16.69 -15.99
N ALA A 687 6.91 -17.30 -17.01
CA ALA A 687 6.35 -18.46 -17.70
C ALA A 687 6.18 -19.67 -16.77
N VAL A 688 7.16 -19.95 -15.89
CA VAL A 688 7.05 -21.02 -14.89
C VAL A 688 5.99 -20.71 -13.83
N VAL A 689 5.88 -19.46 -13.37
CA VAL A 689 4.82 -19.04 -12.43
C VAL A 689 3.42 -19.17 -13.05
N LEU A 690 3.27 -18.86 -14.34
CA LEU A 690 2.01 -19.05 -15.08
C LEU A 690 1.68 -20.54 -15.25
N LEU A 691 2.65 -21.38 -15.60
CA LEU A 691 2.47 -22.83 -15.71
C LEU A 691 2.12 -23.47 -14.36
N HIS A 692 2.77 -23.04 -13.27
CA HIS A 692 2.41 -23.44 -11.92
C HIS A 692 0.99 -22.97 -11.53
N TRP A 693 0.59 -21.75 -11.90
CA TRP A 693 -0.78 -21.26 -11.65
C TRP A 693 -1.84 -22.08 -12.39
N LEU A 694 -1.58 -22.46 -13.65
CA LEU A 694 -2.44 -23.37 -14.42
C LEU A 694 -2.52 -24.75 -13.76
N MET A 695 -1.39 -25.31 -13.33
CA MET A 695 -1.33 -26.60 -12.63
C MET A 695 -2.13 -26.57 -11.32
N VAL A 696 -1.96 -25.52 -10.50
CA VAL A 696 -2.71 -25.30 -9.25
C VAL A 696 -4.22 -25.13 -9.52
N ARG A 697 -4.60 -24.43 -10.59
CA ARG A 697 -6.01 -24.27 -11.00
C ARG A 697 -6.63 -25.61 -11.36
N SER A 698 -5.93 -26.43 -12.15
CA SER A 698 -6.35 -27.78 -12.54
C SER A 698 -6.49 -28.71 -11.32
N PHE A 699 -5.49 -28.75 -10.44
CA PHE A 699 -5.58 -29.55 -9.21
C PHE A 699 -6.73 -29.09 -8.30
N ARG A 700 -6.92 -27.77 -8.09
CA ARG A 700 -8.02 -27.24 -7.26
C ARG A 700 -9.40 -27.68 -7.76
N PHE A 701 -9.59 -27.79 -9.08
CA PHE A 701 -10.84 -28.28 -9.66
C PHE A 701 -11.07 -29.78 -9.35
N ILE A 702 -10.00 -30.57 -9.33
CA ILE A 702 -10.04 -32.01 -9.01
C ILE A 702 -10.25 -32.25 -7.50
N THR A 703 -9.50 -31.56 -6.64
CA THR A 703 -9.43 -31.85 -5.19
C THR A 703 -10.48 -31.13 -4.35
N SER A 704 -11.07 -30.02 -4.81
CA SER A 704 -11.98 -29.19 -4.01
C SER A 704 -13.30 -28.83 -4.72
N LYS A 705 -14.32 -28.49 -3.94
CA LYS A 705 -15.59 -27.86 -4.36
C LYS A 705 -15.84 -26.65 -3.45
N SER A 706 -15.72 -25.44 -4.01
CA SER A 706 -15.65 -24.20 -3.22
C SER A 706 -14.52 -24.27 -2.17
N PHE A 707 -14.83 -24.10 -0.89
CA PHE A 707 -13.89 -24.25 0.24
C PHE A 707 -13.72 -25.70 0.74
N TYR A 708 -14.61 -26.62 0.35
CA TYR A 708 -14.61 -28.01 0.84
C TYR A 708 -13.70 -28.92 0.01
N ARG A 709 -13.00 -29.84 0.69
CA ARG A 709 -12.12 -30.84 0.06
C ARG A 709 -12.96 -32.05 -0.38
N LYS A 710 -12.94 -32.40 -1.67
CA LYS A 710 -13.60 -33.60 -2.24
C LYS A 710 -12.87 -34.89 -1.88
N ARG A 711 -11.55 -34.81 -1.68
CA ARG A 711 -10.66 -35.92 -1.34
C ARG A 711 -9.58 -35.38 -0.40
N PRO A 712 -9.75 -35.46 0.94
CA PRO A 712 -8.92 -34.71 1.89
C PRO A 712 -7.44 -35.10 1.83
N LEU A 713 -7.11 -36.40 1.81
CA LEU A 713 -5.75 -36.91 1.63
C LEU A 713 -5.05 -36.30 0.39
N VAL A 714 -5.70 -36.35 -0.77
CA VAL A 714 -5.13 -35.85 -2.03
C VAL A 714 -5.00 -34.32 -2.00
N ALA A 715 -5.97 -33.62 -1.39
CA ALA A 715 -5.88 -32.18 -1.20
C ALA A 715 -4.68 -31.78 -0.32
N ASN A 716 -4.41 -32.53 0.75
CA ASN A 716 -3.31 -32.25 1.68
C ASN A 716 -1.94 -32.56 1.07
N VAL A 717 -1.78 -33.68 0.37
CA VAL A 717 -0.55 -34.00 -0.37
C VAL A 717 -0.27 -32.95 -1.46
N VAL A 718 -1.27 -32.55 -2.24
CA VAL A 718 -1.12 -31.50 -3.26
C VAL A 718 -0.82 -30.13 -2.64
N LEU A 719 -1.38 -29.83 -1.46
CA LEU A 719 -1.09 -28.60 -0.74
C LEU A 719 0.35 -28.56 -0.24
N LEU A 720 0.81 -29.63 0.43
CA LEU A 720 2.19 -29.76 0.91
C LEU A 720 3.21 -29.59 -0.23
N ALA A 721 3.00 -30.28 -1.37
CA ALA A 721 3.85 -30.13 -2.55
C ALA A 721 3.91 -28.67 -3.05
N ARG A 722 2.76 -27.99 -3.02
CA ARG A 722 2.62 -26.58 -3.45
C ARG A 722 3.25 -25.60 -2.45
N GLU A 723 3.21 -25.88 -1.16
CA GLU A 723 3.91 -25.09 -0.14
C GLU A 723 5.42 -25.22 -0.29
N CYS A 724 5.91 -26.43 -0.56
CA CYS A 724 7.32 -26.68 -0.89
C CYS A 724 7.72 -25.95 -2.17
N THR A 725 6.91 -25.99 -3.24
CA THR A 725 7.11 -25.14 -4.44
C THR A 725 7.16 -23.65 -4.08
N PHE A 726 6.23 -23.19 -3.25
CA PHE A 726 6.13 -21.78 -2.88
C PHE A 726 7.30 -21.30 -2.03
N PHE A 727 8.06 -22.17 -1.37
CA PHE A 727 9.27 -21.74 -0.68
C PHE A 727 10.31 -21.16 -1.66
N ALA A 728 10.63 -21.85 -2.76
CA ALA A 728 11.51 -21.30 -3.80
C ALA A 728 10.94 -20.01 -4.43
N LEU A 729 9.64 -19.99 -4.72
CA LEU A 729 8.98 -18.80 -5.28
C LEU A 729 8.80 -17.66 -4.26
N SER A 730 8.97 -17.90 -2.95
CA SER A 730 8.78 -16.88 -1.90
C SER A 730 9.86 -15.80 -1.94
N VAL A 731 11.08 -16.13 -2.38
CA VAL A 731 12.15 -15.14 -2.63
C VAL A 731 11.70 -14.20 -3.75
N TRP A 732 11.20 -14.74 -4.86
CA TRP A 732 10.66 -13.94 -5.97
C TRP A 732 9.45 -13.10 -5.54
N PHE A 733 8.49 -13.66 -4.79
CA PHE A 733 7.36 -12.89 -4.25
C PHE A 733 7.83 -11.80 -3.26
N THR A 734 8.92 -12.01 -2.54
CA THR A 734 9.53 -11.02 -1.64
C THR A 734 10.23 -9.91 -2.42
N VAL A 735 10.98 -10.22 -3.48
CA VAL A 735 11.55 -9.23 -4.41
C VAL A 735 10.42 -8.42 -5.04
N VAL A 736 9.40 -9.07 -5.62
CA VAL A 736 8.22 -8.40 -6.19
C VAL A 736 7.48 -7.55 -5.15
N ARG A 737 7.45 -7.96 -3.87
CA ARG A 737 6.89 -7.17 -2.78
C ARG A 737 7.76 -5.96 -2.44
N VAL A 738 9.07 -6.10 -2.39
CA VAL A 738 10.03 -4.98 -2.16
C VAL A 738 9.97 -3.99 -3.33
N THR A 739 10.00 -4.45 -4.58
CA THR A 739 9.81 -3.60 -5.76
C THR A 739 8.46 -2.90 -5.74
N LYS A 740 7.37 -3.59 -5.35
CA LYS A 740 6.05 -2.95 -5.16
C LYS A 740 6.07 -1.90 -4.06
N ILE A 741 6.70 -2.16 -2.91
CA ILE A 741 6.81 -1.19 -1.80
C ILE A 741 7.66 0.02 -2.21
N LEU A 742 8.79 -0.18 -2.88
CA LEU A 742 9.65 0.89 -3.41
C LEU A 742 8.92 1.72 -4.47
N PHE A 743 8.22 1.07 -5.41
CA PHE A 743 7.43 1.75 -6.41
C PHE A 743 6.24 2.50 -5.78
N THR A 744 5.53 1.90 -4.81
CA THR A 744 4.52 2.61 -4.02
C THR A 744 5.13 3.77 -3.23
N ALA A 745 6.35 3.67 -2.71
CA ALA A 745 7.03 4.79 -2.08
C ALA A 745 7.26 5.92 -3.09
N ILE A 746 7.85 5.64 -4.25
CA ILE A 746 8.09 6.64 -5.30
C ILE A 746 6.78 7.26 -5.79
N LEU A 747 5.73 6.46 -6.04
CA LEU A 747 4.41 6.94 -6.49
C LEU A 747 3.63 7.74 -5.43
N PHE A 748 3.72 7.38 -4.14
CA PHE A 748 2.87 7.93 -3.08
C PHE A 748 3.62 8.81 -2.06
N MET A 749 4.94 9.01 -2.17
CA MET A 749 5.70 9.91 -1.28
C MET A 749 5.20 11.37 -1.34
N GLY A 750 4.69 11.82 -2.49
CA GLY A 750 4.03 13.12 -2.64
C GLY A 750 2.57 13.14 -2.18
N ARG A 751 2.00 12.00 -1.74
CA ARG A 751 0.61 11.84 -1.30
C ARG A 751 0.50 11.74 0.21
N VAL A 752 0.31 12.91 0.82
CA VAL A 752 -0.04 13.04 2.24
C VAL A 752 -1.40 12.43 2.60
N ASP A 753 -2.23 12.06 1.63
CA ASP A 753 -3.65 11.76 1.86
C ASP A 753 -3.97 10.30 2.19
N ILE A 754 -3.05 9.37 1.89
CA ILE A 754 -3.17 7.94 2.15
C ILE A 754 -2.03 7.52 3.09
N PRO A 755 -2.30 6.77 4.19
CA PRO A 755 -1.25 6.20 5.04
C PRO A 755 -0.35 5.30 4.20
N PHE A 756 0.94 5.65 4.11
CA PHE A 756 1.93 4.81 3.43
C PHE A 756 2.21 3.55 4.24
N LEU A 757 2.20 3.68 5.57
CA LEU A 757 2.33 2.57 6.52
C LEU A 757 0.95 1.95 6.84
N ALA A 758 0.90 0.62 7.00
CA ALA A 758 -0.33 -0.04 7.44
C ALA A 758 -0.70 0.37 8.89
N PRO A 759 -2.00 0.38 9.27
CA PRO A 759 -2.43 0.84 10.58
C PRO A 759 -1.68 0.15 11.74
N GLY A 760 -1.06 0.94 12.62
CA GLY A 760 -0.24 0.46 13.74
C GLY A 760 1.25 0.29 13.43
N ILE A 761 1.68 0.34 12.17
CA ILE A 761 3.11 0.34 11.82
C ILE A 761 3.67 1.75 11.98
N GLY A 762 4.83 1.86 12.64
CA GLY A 762 5.54 3.13 12.82
C GLY A 762 5.08 4.00 13.99
N GLU A 763 4.11 3.54 14.80
CA GLU A 763 3.70 4.22 16.04
C GLU A 763 4.57 3.77 17.23
N ILE A 764 5.51 4.61 17.66
CA ILE A 764 6.35 4.35 18.84
C ILE A 764 5.57 4.81 20.09
N GLU A 765 4.67 3.96 20.59
CA GLU A 765 3.71 4.33 21.65
C GLU A 765 4.33 4.95 22.90
N ARG A 766 5.54 4.53 23.30
CA ARG A 766 6.28 5.08 24.45
C ARG A 766 6.69 6.56 24.30
N VAL A 767 6.82 7.03 23.07
CA VAL A 767 7.29 8.38 22.72
C VAL A 767 6.17 9.21 22.07
N GLY A 768 5.09 8.57 21.63
CA GLY A 768 4.02 9.19 20.84
C GLY A 768 4.41 9.51 19.39
N TYR A 769 5.65 9.19 18.99
CA TYR A 769 6.17 9.47 17.65
C TYR A 769 5.58 8.54 16.60
N LYS A 770 5.24 9.08 15.43
CA LYS A 770 4.78 8.32 14.26
C LYS A 770 5.71 8.55 13.08
N LEU A 771 6.23 7.46 12.51
CA LEU A 771 7.15 7.51 11.37
C LEU A 771 6.49 8.10 10.11
N ASP A 772 5.22 7.75 9.84
CA ASP A 772 4.39 8.37 8.82
C ASP A 772 3.31 9.23 9.49
N ASN A 773 3.68 10.44 9.89
CA ASN A 773 2.73 11.39 10.47
C ASN A 773 1.94 12.16 9.39
N HIS A 774 2.31 12.11 8.10
CA HIS A 774 1.69 12.97 7.09
C HIS A 774 0.22 12.64 6.79
N PRO A 775 -0.25 11.38 6.80
CA PRO A 775 -1.67 11.01 6.72
C PRO A 775 -2.36 10.94 8.09
N TYR A 776 -1.69 11.49 9.12
CA TYR A 776 -2.27 11.98 10.37
C TYR A 776 -2.26 13.51 10.45
N VAL A 777 -1.39 14.23 9.69
CA VAL A 777 -1.30 15.72 9.52
C VAL A 777 -2.08 16.26 8.30
N PHE A 778 -2.33 15.43 7.29
CA PHE A 778 -3.58 15.27 6.57
C PHE A 778 -4.33 14.08 7.17
N ARG A 779 -5.56 13.80 6.73
CA ARG A 779 -6.68 13.47 7.61
C ARG A 779 -6.95 14.63 8.53
N MET A 780 -5.95 15.12 9.29
CA MET A 780 -5.75 16.52 9.78
C MET A 780 -5.68 17.59 8.68
N ASP A 781 -6.40 17.34 7.58
CA ASP A 781 -7.19 18.24 6.73
C ASP A 781 -8.74 18.34 7.00
N ILE A 782 -9.35 17.45 7.86
CA ILE A 782 -10.79 16.97 7.81
C ILE A 782 -11.70 16.85 9.13
N LEU A 783 -11.22 16.65 10.38
CA LEU A 783 -11.84 16.85 11.79
C LEU A 783 -11.25 17.85 12.99
N GLN A 784 -10.97 19.24 13.15
CA GLN A 784 -10.90 20.79 12.69
C GLN A 784 -10.83 21.73 11.18
N HIS A 785 -11.55 21.97 9.94
CA HIS A 785 -12.81 21.82 8.90
C HIS A 785 -14.42 21.91 9.15
N GLU A 786 -15.23 20.86 8.91
CA GLU A 786 -16.69 20.73 9.08
C GLU A 786 -17.31 20.65 10.52
N ALA A 787 -16.86 21.37 11.56
CA ALA A 787 -17.44 21.25 12.93
C ALA A 787 -17.21 22.42 13.92
N HIS A 788 -16.41 23.43 13.56
CA HIS A 788 -16.98 24.79 13.66
C HIS A 788 -17.84 25.10 12.40
N ARG A 789 -18.09 24.09 11.53
CA ARG A 789 -18.81 24.14 10.25
C ARG A 789 -19.54 22.81 9.92
N HIS A 790 -20.35 22.26 10.82
CA HIS A 790 -21.10 21.04 10.50
C HIS A 790 -22.51 21.38 9.99
N PRO A 791 -22.98 20.85 8.84
CA PRO A 791 -24.27 21.23 8.23
C PRO A 791 -25.41 21.48 9.23
N TYR A 792 -25.87 20.42 9.88
CA TYR A 792 -27.03 20.49 10.78
C TYR A 792 -26.77 21.23 12.10
N ILE A 793 -25.52 21.33 12.56
CA ILE A 793 -25.19 21.99 13.84
C ILE A 793 -25.17 23.51 13.65
N GLU A 794 -24.65 23.98 12.51
CA GLU A 794 -24.71 25.38 12.12
C GLU A 794 -26.15 25.85 11.94
N THR A 795 -26.98 25.08 11.23
CA THR A 795 -28.42 25.38 11.09
C THR A 795 -29.14 25.38 12.45
N PHE A 796 -28.86 24.41 13.34
CA PHE A 796 -29.42 24.40 14.69
C PHE A 796 -28.97 25.63 15.52
N GLY A 797 -27.73 26.08 15.35
CA GLY A 797 -27.21 27.31 15.95
C GLY A 797 -28.04 28.56 15.55
N VAL A 798 -28.38 28.71 14.27
CA VAL A 798 -29.28 29.80 13.80
C VAL A 798 -30.62 29.75 14.52
N ILE A 799 -31.22 28.56 14.61
CA ILE A 799 -32.53 28.37 15.25
C ILE A 799 -32.49 28.77 16.73
N CYS A 800 -31.44 28.41 17.46
CA CYS A 800 -31.25 28.85 18.85
C CYS A 800 -31.06 30.37 18.98
N LEU A 801 -30.27 31.00 18.10
CA LEU A 801 -30.06 32.45 18.11
C LEU A 801 -31.34 33.23 17.77
N LEU A 802 -32.16 32.73 16.84
CA LEU A 802 -33.49 33.29 16.56
C LEU A 802 -34.46 33.11 17.74
N LYS A 803 -34.43 31.97 18.44
CA LYS A 803 -35.21 31.77 19.66
C LYS A 803 -34.84 32.77 20.77
N LEU A 804 -33.56 33.14 20.88
CA LEU A 804 -33.12 34.20 21.80
C LEU A 804 -33.58 35.60 21.36
N ARG A 805 -33.59 35.89 20.05
CA ARG A 805 -34.03 37.19 19.49
C ARG A 805 -35.54 37.42 19.59
N HIS A 806 -36.34 36.39 19.32
CA HIS A 806 -37.80 36.49 19.21
C HIS A 806 -38.56 35.93 20.42
N GLY A 807 -37.86 35.33 21.38
CA GLY A 807 -38.37 34.98 22.71
C GLY A 807 -39.55 33.99 22.67
N PRO A 808 -40.71 34.30 23.28
CA PRO A 808 -41.86 33.38 23.30
C PRO A 808 -42.49 33.17 21.92
N ASN A 809 -42.37 34.14 20.99
CA ASN A 809 -43.12 34.19 19.75
C ASN A 809 -42.56 33.28 18.63
N PHE A 810 -41.31 32.83 18.75
CA PHE A 810 -40.68 31.91 17.80
C PHE A 810 -40.53 30.54 18.44
N ILE A 811 -40.93 29.45 17.76
CA ILE A 811 -40.95 28.09 18.33
C ILE A 811 -41.72 28.07 19.67
N THR A 812 -43.04 28.08 19.56
CA THR A 812 -44.01 27.87 20.63
C THR A 812 -44.08 26.38 21.03
N ARG A 813 -44.75 26.09 22.14
CA ARG A 813 -45.02 24.69 22.54
C ARG A 813 -45.96 23.99 21.54
N ALA A 814 -46.96 24.72 21.04
CA ALA A 814 -47.97 24.23 20.09
C ALA A 814 -47.38 23.83 18.72
N GLY A 815 -46.73 24.76 18.01
CA GLY A 815 -46.09 24.46 16.72
C GLY A 815 -44.98 23.40 16.83
N SER A 816 -44.31 23.31 17.99
CA SER A 816 -43.35 22.23 18.26
C SER A 816 -44.00 20.85 18.42
N ALA A 817 -45.19 20.80 19.02
CA ALA A 817 -45.97 19.57 19.14
C ALA A 817 -46.57 19.13 17.79
N TRP A 818 -46.98 20.08 16.94
CA TRP A 818 -47.36 19.79 15.54
C TRP A 818 -46.20 19.23 14.71
N ARG A 819 -45.02 19.87 14.74
CA ARG A 819 -43.82 19.37 14.05
C ARG A 819 -43.38 17.99 14.55
N LEU A 820 -43.55 17.71 15.85
CA LEU A 820 -43.32 16.39 16.41
C LEU A 820 -44.28 15.35 15.84
N LEU A 821 -45.58 15.66 15.80
CA LEU A 821 -46.62 14.77 15.28
C LEU A 821 -46.32 14.41 13.82
N LEU A 822 -45.95 15.40 13.00
CA LEU A 822 -45.50 15.18 11.62
C LEU A 822 -44.30 14.22 11.53
N VAL A 823 -43.24 14.45 12.33
CA VAL A 823 -42.03 13.61 12.32
C VAL A 823 -42.31 12.18 12.79
N LEU A 824 -43.18 11.98 13.79
CA LEU A 824 -43.55 10.64 14.25
C LEU A 824 -44.51 9.91 13.29
N VAL A 825 -45.19 10.61 12.38
CA VAL A 825 -45.98 10.01 11.30
C VAL A 825 -45.10 9.65 10.09
N LEU A 826 -44.20 10.54 9.67
CA LEU A 826 -43.28 10.31 8.53
C LEU A 826 -42.15 9.32 8.85
N MET A 827 -41.67 9.31 10.09
CA MET A 827 -40.49 8.53 10.51
C MET A 827 -40.82 7.70 11.76
N PRO A 828 -41.83 6.82 11.71
CA PRO A 828 -42.45 6.25 12.90
C PRO A 828 -41.55 5.29 13.68
N TRP A 829 -40.46 4.79 13.08
CA TRP A 829 -39.41 4.05 13.80
C TRP A 829 -38.75 4.88 14.92
N LEU A 830 -38.82 6.21 14.85
CA LEU A 830 -38.28 7.11 15.89
C LEU A 830 -39.02 6.99 17.23
N THR A 831 -40.27 6.51 17.25
CA THR A 831 -41.06 6.28 18.49
C THR A 831 -40.31 5.39 19.48
N ARG A 832 -39.80 4.23 19.02
CA ARG A 832 -39.02 3.26 19.81
C ARG A 832 -37.80 3.89 20.49
N TYR A 833 -37.06 4.72 19.74
CA TYR A 833 -35.87 5.40 20.24
C TYR A 833 -36.22 6.56 21.18
N ARG A 834 -37.31 7.27 20.93
CA ARG A 834 -37.82 8.37 21.76
C ARG A 834 -38.32 7.89 23.12
N GLY A 835 -39.00 6.76 23.18
CA GLY A 835 -39.34 6.08 24.44
C GLY A 835 -38.09 5.66 25.20
N ALA A 836 -37.16 4.95 24.54
CA ALA A 836 -35.90 4.53 25.17
C ALA A 836 -35.01 5.69 25.67
N ALA A 837 -35.12 6.87 25.06
CA ALA A 837 -34.40 8.09 25.48
C ALA A 837 -34.99 8.78 26.73
N ARG A 838 -36.15 8.33 27.23
CA ARG A 838 -36.76 8.79 28.48
C ARG A 838 -36.73 7.65 29.50
N PRO A 839 -35.62 7.46 30.26
CA PRO A 839 -35.50 6.32 31.17
C PRO A 839 -36.64 6.24 32.21
N GLY A 840 -37.07 7.39 32.76
CA GLY A 840 -38.23 7.47 33.65
C GLY A 840 -39.61 7.34 33.00
N ILE A 841 -39.71 6.95 31.72
CA ILE A 841 -40.95 6.52 31.04
C ILE A 841 -40.71 5.14 30.37
N ARG A 842 -39.79 4.36 30.94
CA ARG A 842 -39.55 2.96 30.57
C ARG A 842 -39.83 1.99 31.72
N ASP A 843 -39.98 2.55 32.92
CA ASP A 843 -40.38 1.89 34.16
C ASP A 843 -41.86 2.23 34.52
N GLU A 844 -42.56 2.99 33.65
CA GLU A 844 -44.01 3.29 33.66
C GLU A 844 -44.69 2.66 32.43
#